data_AF-A0A1N6RZJ8-F1
#
_entry.id   AF-A0A1N6RZJ8-F1
#
_cell.length_a   1.000
_cell.length_b   1.000
_cell.length_c   1.000
_cell.angle_alpha   90.00
_cell.angle_beta   90.00
_cell.angle_gamma   90.00
#
_symmetry.space_group_name_H-M   'P 1'
#
loop_
_entity.id
_entity.type
_entity.pdbx_description
1 polymer ?
#
loop_
_entity_poly.entity_id
_entity_poly.type
_entity_poly.pdbx_seq_one_letter_code
_entity_poly.pdbx_strand_id
1 'polypeptide(L)'
;MMPAMKIADHHQGFLVLLGLFLAVVLTGVFLFALPATAVTPLGGGDALLLAWFCLHCLWLGVLASRLRRGPLFWDLLGPAAEGLFFYGFFLFLFSYIFALNANMDYVQRFIESGGNLRLALDSRTERLISVARFAPLLLVDLALWFLAGLRRWDEGREGERWLFFSPLLVFLSVGLSVLAAPSAIFLEGIPLLGWVALVPLFLVLRGQTSAARTGRAVWYGLLYGVLFTLLGNFWLGTFNLISLQAVGVIFLGFYGIFMPLVAGALRRARREPWCVVVLPLAWTAFELARSSGFLGYPWLLVAHSQYRILPLIQLAELGGVWLVSFVVLLVNSLGAEMVILLLRGDCSSAARVRGLRRLALAAVGVLVLSLGVGAALLARPLPSRGEVRLALIQQNSDPRKHEYRRTLDSLIELTDASLAYEPDLVVWSETAFVPNIRRWSEEDPRRYGLARLVKEFLAYQETMGTWLVTGNDDYRQVLDQDGQEVERHNFNAAVLFSPSGERRETYHKIKLVPFTEYFPYERQLPWVYQMLLDFDVAFWTPGVERTLFHHPDFRFATPICFEDVFPGQVREFARAGMEVVVNLTNDYWSLQEVAAQQHFVAALFRTVELRRPMVRSTASGVTSHIDAAGRIVATVPQYSEQYMIAQVDIPDGSRITLYERWGDWVPWSSAVVLLLLLGWQGLTDLRQGRSADRDDEGKPRDGSASSGD
;
A
#
# COMPACT_ATOMS: atom_id res chain seq x y z
N MET A 1 29.50 53.21 -13.55
CA MET A 1 28.63 52.36 -14.39
C MET A 1 28.10 51.21 -13.51
N MET A 2 26.97 51.42 -12.82
CA MET A 2 26.09 50.42 -12.18
C MET A 2 25.04 51.16 -11.31
N PRO A 3 23.96 51.70 -11.93
CA PRO A 3 22.68 51.80 -11.20
C PRO A 3 21.50 51.12 -11.93
N ALA A 4 21.72 50.53 -13.10
CA ALA A 4 20.64 49.96 -13.91
C ALA A 4 20.10 48.61 -13.37
N MET A 5 20.83 47.90 -12.50
CA MET A 5 20.44 46.56 -12.05
C MET A 5 19.39 46.54 -10.92
N LYS A 6 19.22 47.64 -10.15
CA LYS A 6 18.24 47.71 -9.04
C LYS A 6 16.81 48.05 -9.48
N ILE A 7 16.62 48.65 -10.66
CA ILE A 7 15.30 49.03 -11.16
C ILE A 7 14.62 47.85 -11.87
N ALA A 8 15.40 46.94 -12.48
CA ALA A 8 14.89 45.71 -13.08
C ALA A 8 14.22 44.77 -12.06
N ASP A 9 14.79 44.63 -10.86
CA ASP A 9 14.21 43.84 -9.76
C ASP A 9 12.85 44.38 -9.27
N HIS A 10 12.65 45.70 -9.31
CA HIS A 10 11.40 46.33 -8.88
C HIS A 10 10.23 46.07 -9.82
N HIS A 11 10.47 46.08 -11.13
CA HIS A 11 9.45 45.76 -12.12
C HIS A 11 9.10 44.27 -12.13
N GLN A 12 10.09 43.39 -11.95
CA GLN A 12 9.84 41.95 -11.90
C GLN A 12 9.04 41.54 -10.66
N GLY A 13 9.38 42.04 -9.47
CA GLY A 13 8.63 41.74 -8.25
C GLY A 13 7.18 42.24 -8.30
N PHE A 14 6.93 43.41 -8.90
CA PHE A 14 5.59 43.95 -9.09
C PHE A 14 4.76 43.13 -10.09
N LEU A 15 5.34 42.73 -11.23
CA LEU A 15 4.64 41.91 -12.23
C LEU A 15 4.29 40.52 -11.69
N VAL A 16 5.16 39.94 -10.87
CA VAL A 16 4.91 38.66 -10.20
C VAL A 16 3.76 38.77 -9.19
N LEU A 17 3.76 39.80 -8.36
CA LEU A 17 2.66 40.08 -7.41
C LEU A 17 1.34 40.35 -8.13
N LEU A 18 1.38 41.09 -9.25
CA LEU A 18 0.21 41.37 -10.06
C LEU A 18 -0.34 40.10 -10.72
N GLY A 19 0.54 39.22 -11.22
CA GLY A 19 0.16 37.92 -11.76
C GLY A 19 -0.47 37.00 -10.71
N LEU A 20 0.11 36.94 -9.51
CA LEU A 20 -0.44 36.17 -8.38
C LEU A 20 -1.79 36.73 -7.89
N PHE A 21 -1.91 38.06 -7.83
CA PHE A 21 -3.16 38.74 -7.50
C PHE A 21 -4.24 38.45 -8.55
N LEU A 22 -3.91 38.55 -9.84
CA LEU A 22 -4.84 38.19 -10.91
C LEU A 22 -5.24 36.71 -10.83
N ALA A 23 -4.31 35.80 -10.56
CA ALA A 23 -4.61 34.38 -10.44
C ALA A 23 -5.60 34.10 -9.29
N VAL A 24 -5.43 34.75 -8.13
CA VAL A 24 -6.36 34.60 -7.01
C VAL A 24 -7.70 35.29 -7.24
N VAL A 25 -7.72 36.46 -7.88
CA VAL A 25 -8.99 37.11 -8.27
C VAL A 25 -9.73 36.26 -9.30
N LEU A 26 -9.04 35.73 -10.32
CA LEU A 26 -9.62 34.84 -11.32
C LEU A 26 -10.11 33.53 -10.68
N THR A 27 -9.39 32.99 -9.69
CA THR A 27 -9.82 31.82 -8.91
C THR A 27 -11.07 32.13 -8.10
N GLY A 28 -11.12 33.29 -7.43
CA GLY A 28 -12.32 33.74 -6.71
C GLY A 28 -13.51 33.87 -7.65
N VAL A 29 -13.32 34.56 -8.78
CA VAL A 29 -14.36 34.65 -9.83
C VAL A 29 -14.77 33.26 -10.31
N PHE A 30 -13.84 32.32 -10.50
CA PHE A 30 -14.16 30.97 -10.94
C PHE A 30 -14.96 30.18 -9.89
N LEU A 31 -14.60 30.29 -8.61
CA LEU A 31 -15.31 29.68 -7.48
C LEU A 31 -16.71 30.26 -7.27
N PHE A 32 -16.92 31.53 -7.62
CA PHE A 32 -18.20 32.23 -7.41
C PHE A 32 -19.06 32.40 -8.68
N ALA A 33 -18.53 32.20 -9.89
CA ALA A 33 -19.21 32.51 -11.16
C ALA A 33 -19.42 31.32 -12.14
N LEU A 34 -18.82 30.15 -11.93
CA LEU A 34 -19.08 28.93 -12.73
C LEU A 34 -19.74 27.83 -11.88
N PRO A 35 -20.72 27.09 -12.43
CA PRO A 35 -22.10 27.42 -12.19
C PRO A 35 -22.74 26.67 -11.03
N ALA A 36 -23.50 27.47 -10.27
CA ALA A 36 -24.76 27.14 -9.61
C ALA A 36 -25.76 26.35 -10.51
N THR A 37 -25.40 25.12 -10.91
CA THR A 37 -26.32 24.17 -11.58
C THR A 37 -26.59 22.90 -10.76
N ALA A 38 -26.31 22.95 -9.45
CA ALA A 38 -27.02 22.15 -8.45
C ALA A 38 -27.09 22.95 -7.14
N VAL A 39 -28.26 23.52 -6.90
CA VAL A 39 -28.67 24.38 -5.78
C VAL A 39 -28.40 23.72 -4.41
N THR A 40 -27.70 24.39 -3.47
CA THR A 40 -27.99 24.47 -2.00
C THR A 40 -26.94 25.33 -1.23
N PRO A 41 -27.20 25.79 0.02
CA PRO A 41 -26.29 26.66 0.77
C PRO A 41 -24.92 26.00 1.03
N LEU A 42 -23.89 26.82 1.23
CA LEU A 42 -22.49 26.43 1.53
C LEU A 42 -22.44 25.18 2.44
N GLY A 43 -22.00 24.05 1.88
CA GLY A 43 -21.74 22.85 2.68
C GLY A 43 -20.44 22.97 3.47
N GLY A 44 -20.18 22.05 4.41
CA GLY A 44 -18.94 22.06 5.21
C GLY A 44 -17.65 21.97 4.36
N GLY A 45 -17.70 21.29 3.21
CA GLY A 45 -16.60 21.24 2.25
C GLY A 45 -16.34 22.59 1.55
N ASP A 46 -17.40 23.33 1.23
CA ASP A 46 -17.28 24.66 0.64
C ASP A 46 -16.72 25.65 1.65
N ALA A 47 -17.06 25.52 2.94
CA ALA A 47 -16.48 26.33 4.02
C ALA A 47 -14.96 26.10 4.20
N LEU A 48 -14.49 24.85 4.05
CA LEU A 48 -13.05 24.54 4.06
C LEU A 48 -12.33 25.12 2.84
N LEU A 49 -12.95 25.05 1.66
CA LEU A 49 -12.41 25.64 0.44
C LEU A 49 -12.37 27.18 0.52
N LEU A 50 -13.40 27.79 1.12
CA LEU A 50 -13.47 29.23 1.37
C LEU A 50 -12.42 29.65 2.40
N ALA A 51 -12.25 28.88 3.48
CA ALA A 51 -11.19 29.10 4.46
C ALA A 51 -9.81 28.97 3.83
N TRP A 52 -9.63 28.00 2.94
CA TRP A 52 -8.40 27.80 2.16
C TRP A 52 -8.10 28.98 1.24
N PHE A 53 -9.09 29.44 0.50
CA PHE A 53 -9.01 30.62 -0.36
C PHE A 53 -8.73 31.90 0.45
N CYS A 54 -9.41 32.09 1.58
CA CYS A 54 -9.16 33.19 2.50
C CYS A 54 -7.74 33.15 3.07
N LEU A 55 -7.24 31.96 3.41
CA LEU A 55 -5.86 31.78 3.87
C LEU A 55 -4.86 32.17 2.78
N HIS A 56 -5.12 31.83 1.51
CA HIS A 56 -4.31 32.25 0.35
C HIS A 56 -4.34 33.77 0.14
N CYS A 57 -5.52 34.38 0.20
CA CYS A 57 -5.67 35.84 0.09
C CYS A 57 -4.92 36.57 1.22
N LEU A 58 -5.04 36.08 2.46
CA LEU A 58 -4.31 36.59 3.61
C LEU A 58 -2.79 36.44 3.41
N TRP A 59 -2.37 35.28 2.90
CA TRP A 59 -0.98 34.95 2.59
C TRP A 59 -0.37 35.87 1.53
N LEU A 60 -1.08 36.10 0.43
CA LEU A 60 -0.68 37.05 -0.61
C LEU A 60 -0.61 38.48 -0.10
N GLY A 61 -1.55 38.88 0.77
CA GLY A 61 -1.50 40.18 1.45
C GLY A 61 -0.26 40.34 2.34
N VAL A 62 0.14 39.28 3.05
CA VAL A 62 1.39 39.26 3.85
C VAL A 62 2.63 39.34 2.95
N LEU A 63 2.64 38.61 1.83
CA LEU A 63 3.74 38.64 0.87
C LEU A 63 3.89 40.03 0.24
N ALA A 64 2.79 40.61 -0.25
CA ALA A 64 2.75 41.92 -0.90
C ALA A 64 3.17 43.06 0.04
N SER A 65 2.83 42.97 1.34
CA SER A 65 3.13 44.02 2.32
C SER A 65 4.54 43.94 2.94
N ARG A 66 5.28 42.83 2.77
CA ARG A 66 6.52 42.57 3.55
C ARG A 66 7.75 42.07 2.78
N LEU A 67 7.79 42.22 1.45
CA LEU A 67 8.94 41.86 0.59
C LEU A 67 10.31 42.44 1.02
N ARG A 68 10.33 43.46 1.89
CA ARG A 68 11.54 44.19 2.34
C ARG A 68 12.14 43.73 3.69
N ARG A 69 11.61 42.70 4.37
CA ARG A 69 12.17 42.24 5.67
C ARG A 69 13.29 41.18 5.51
N GLY A 70 14.16 41.13 6.53
CA GLY A 70 15.39 40.34 6.59
C GLY A 70 15.19 38.81 6.69
N PRO A 71 16.30 38.04 6.72
CA PRO A 71 16.33 36.57 6.51
C PRO A 71 15.39 35.77 7.42
N LEU A 72 15.22 36.18 8.68
CA LEU A 72 14.34 35.51 9.66
C LEU A 72 12.87 35.41 9.22
N PHE A 73 12.38 36.38 8.43
CA PHE A 73 11.01 36.36 7.89
C PHE A 73 10.85 35.29 6.82
N TRP A 74 11.87 35.12 5.97
CA TRP A 74 11.87 34.13 4.90
C TRP A 74 12.06 32.71 5.41
N ASP A 75 12.77 32.52 6.51
CA ASP A 75 12.91 31.22 7.18
C ASP A 75 11.57 30.65 7.67
N LEU A 76 10.68 31.52 8.18
CA LEU A 76 9.32 31.17 8.57
C LEU A 76 8.39 30.95 7.36
N LEU A 77 8.62 31.67 6.27
CA LEU A 77 7.74 31.74 5.11
C LEU A 77 7.77 30.49 4.22
N GLY A 78 8.94 29.93 3.94
CA GLY A 78 9.03 28.79 3.03
C GLY A 78 8.38 27.50 3.53
N PRO A 79 8.55 27.06 4.81
CA PRO A 79 7.81 25.92 5.33
C PRO A 79 6.30 26.06 5.20
N ALA A 80 5.77 27.28 5.35
CA ALA A 80 4.35 27.50 5.25
C ALA A 80 3.86 27.57 3.80
N ALA A 81 4.64 28.13 2.86
CA ALA A 81 4.34 28.02 1.42
C ALA A 81 4.41 26.57 0.92
N GLU A 82 5.39 25.80 1.39
CA GLU A 82 5.48 24.35 1.14
C GLU A 82 4.25 23.62 1.71
N GLY A 83 3.89 23.90 2.97
CA GLY A 83 2.73 23.32 3.62
C GLY A 83 1.42 23.64 2.91
N LEU A 84 1.27 24.88 2.41
CA LEU A 84 0.14 25.29 1.59
C LEU A 84 0.05 24.47 0.31
N PHE A 85 1.13 24.42 -0.47
CA PHE A 85 1.18 23.65 -1.71
C PHE A 85 0.80 22.18 -1.50
N PHE A 86 1.33 21.52 -0.46
CA PHE A 86 1.03 20.13 -0.19
C PHE A 86 -0.41 19.88 0.25
N TYR A 87 -0.97 20.75 1.09
CA TYR A 87 -2.36 20.62 1.52
C TYR A 87 -3.32 20.93 0.37
N GLY A 88 -3.03 21.94 -0.46
CA GLY A 88 -3.77 22.19 -1.69
C GLY A 88 -3.75 20.97 -2.61
N PHE A 89 -2.58 20.34 -2.76
CA PHE A 89 -2.44 19.13 -3.59
C PHE A 89 -3.21 17.95 -3.00
N PHE A 90 -3.18 17.79 -1.67
CA PHE A 90 -3.96 16.78 -0.97
C PHE A 90 -5.46 16.98 -1.19
N LEU A 91 -5.97 18.20 -1.04
CA LEU A 91 -7.39 18.51 -1.27
C LEU A 91 -7.79 18.28 -2.73
N PHE A 92 -6.94 18.69 -3.68
CA PHE A 92 -7.15 18.41 -5.10
C PHE A 92 -7.25 16.91 -5.33
N LEU A 93 -6.28 16.15 -4.82
CA LEU A 93 -6.22 14.71 -5.01
C LEU A 93 -7.43 14.03 -4.39
N PHE A 94 -7.80 14.41 -3.17
CA PHE A 94 -8.99 13.93 -2.50
C PHE A 94 -10.23 14.18 -3.34
N SER A 95 -10.44 15.44 -3.77
CA SER A 95 -11.59 15.80 -4.61
C SER A 95 -11.60 15.05 -5.95
N TYR A 96 -10.44 14.90 -6.58
CA TYR A 96 -10.32 14.25 -7.88
C TYR A 96 -10.54 12.73 -7.81
N ILE A 97 -9.99 12.07 -6.80
CA ILE A 97 -10.23 10.64 -6.55
C ILE A 97 -11.71 10.43 -6.24
N PHE A 98 -12.30 11.29 -5.41
CA PHE A 98 -13.70 11.19 -5.06
C PHE A 98 -14.62 11.38 -6.27
N ALA A 99 -14.25 12.29 -7.18
CA ALA A 99 -14.93 12.50 -8.45
C ALA A 99 -14.91 11.28 -9.38
N LEU A 100 -13.95 10.35 -9.24
CA LEU A 100 -14.00 9.06 -9.96
C LEU A 100 -15.25 8.26 -9.56
N ASN A 101 -15.72 8.44 -8.33
CA ASN A 101 -16.71 7.58 -7.69
C ASN A 101 -18.13 8.19 -7.71
N ALA A 102 -18.30 9.36 -8.34
CA ALA A 102 -19.56 10.11 -8.37
C ALA A 102 -20.78 9.30 -8.86
N ASN A 103 -20.53 8.33 -9.75
CA ASN A 103 -21.57 7.50 -10.38
C ASN A 103 -21.75 6.12 -9.73
N MET A 104 -21.10 5.84 -8.59
CA MET A 104 -21.24 4.53 -7.98
C MET A 104 -22.57 4.38 -7.22
N ASP A 105 -23.16 3.21 -7.36
CA ASP A 105 -24.49 2.86 -6.86
C ASP A 105 -24.64 3.03 -5.34
N TYR A 106 -23.58 2.80 -4.55
CA TYR A 106 -23.60 3.09 -3.11
C TYR A 106 -23.54 4.60 -2.80
N VAL A 107 -22.92 5.39 -3.65
CA VAL A 107 -22.86 6.86 -3.50
C VAL A 107 -24.21 7.46 -3.81
N GLN A 108 -24.89 6.94 -4.83
CA GLN A 108 -26.29 7.27 -5.12
C GLN A 108 -27.20 6.86 -3.94
N ARG A 109 -27.03 5.66 -3.38
CA ARG A 109 -27.76 5.23 -2.16
C ARG A 109 -27.47 6.10 -0.93
N PHE A 110 -26.23 6.54 -0.72
CA PHE A 110 -25.87 7.46 0.38
C PHE A 110 -26.49 8.86 0.21
N ILE A 111 -26.59 9.32 -1.04
CA ILE A 111 -27.28 10.56 -1.40
C ILE A 111 -28.79 10.42 -1.13
N GLU A 112 -29.38 9.30 -1.54
CA GLU A 112 -30.79 8.98 -1.32
C GLU A 112 -31.13 8.81 0.18
N SER A 113 -30.20 8.28 0.99
CA SER A 113 -30.35 8.13 2.43
C SER A 113 -30.14 9.43 3.23
N GLY A 114 -30.09 10.59 2.57
CA GLY A 114 -30.02 11.90 3.22
C GLY A 114 -28.60 12.39 3.54
N GLY A 115 -27.57 11.82 2.92
CA GLY A 115 -26.21 12.34 3.01
C GLY A 115 -26.09 13.76 2.41
N ASN A 116 -25.38 14.67 3.08
CA ASN A 116 -25.12 16.04 2.60
C ASN A 116 -24.12 16.12 1.42
N LEU A 117 -23.81 15.01 0.77
CA LEU A 117 -22.71 14.88 -0.18
C LEU A 117 -23.27 14.73 -1.60
N ARG A 118 -23.59 15.85 -2.23
CA ARG A 118 -24.18 15.89 -3.58
C ARG A 118 -23.07 15.86 -4.63
N LEU A 119 -23.02 14.79 -5.42
CA LEU A 119 -22.11 14.66 -6.57
C LEU A 119 -22.87 14.89 -7.87
N ALA A 120 -22.20 15.43 -8.89
CA ALA A 120 -22.79 15.60 -10.21
C ALA A 120 -23.14 14.25 -10.86
N LEU A 121 -24.03 14.34 -11.85
CA LEU A 121 -24.62 13.22 -12.58
C LEU A 121 -23.60 12.38 -13.37
N ASP A 122 -22.37 12.87 -13.54
CA ASP A 122 -21.32 12.12 -14.24
C ASP A 122 -19.90 12.35 -13.69
N SER A 123 -19.11 11.27 -13.59
CA SER A 123 -17.73 11.29 -13.07
C SER A 123 -16.76 12.13 -13.91
N ARG A 124 -17.04 12.42 -15.18
CA ARG A 124 -16.14 13.24 -16.03
C ARG A 124 -16.29 14.72 -15.68
N THR A 125 -17.53 15.17 -15.49
CA THR A 125 -17.88 16.53 -15.09
C THR A 125 -17.37 16.82 -13.68
N GLU A 126 -17.53 15.91 -12.72
CA GLU A 126 -16.95 16.08 -11.38
C GLU A 126 -15.41 16.23 -11.41
N ARG A 127 -14.71 15.42 -12.23
CA ARG A 127 -13.25 15.56 -12.36
C ARG A 127 -12.85 16.90 -12.95
N LEU A 128 -13.59 17.39 -13.94
CA LEU A 128 -13.36 18.71 -14.52
C LEU A 128 -13.60 19.81 -13.49
N ILE A 129 -14.64 19.69 -12.65
CA ILE A 129 -14.90 20.60 -11.54
C ILE A 129 -13.75 20.59 -10.53
N SER A 130 -13.25 19.42 -10.11
CA SER A 130 -12.07 19.33 -9.23
C SER A 130 -10.84 20.01 -9.83
N VAL A 131 -10.52 19.73 -11.09
CA VAL A 131 -9.37 20.37 -11.77
C VAL A 131 -9.57 21.89 -11.80
N ALA A 132 -10.75 22.34 -12.19
CA ALA A 132 -11.02 23.76 -12.35
C ALA A 132 -11.03 24.52 -11.00
N ARG A 133 -11.48 23.87 -9.91
CA ARG A 133 -11.46 24.43 -8.55
C ARG A 133 -10.05 24.55 -7.98
N PHE A 134 -9.20 23.54 -8.16
CA PHE A 134 -7.93 23.45 -7.45
C PHE A 134 -6.70 23.80 -8.30
N ALA A 135 -6.69 23.57 -9.61
CA ALA A 135 -5.51 23.81 -10.44
C ALA A 135 -5.01 25.27 -10.38
N PRO A 136 -5.87 26.32 -10.40
CA PRO A 136 -5.40 27.70 -10.25
C PRO A 136 -4.68 27.94 -8.92
N LEU A 137 -5.20 27.40 -7.81
CA LEU A 137 -4.60 27.50 -6.48
C LEU A 137 -3.25 26.78 -6.41
N LEU A 138 -3.18 25.56 -6.96
CA LEU A 138 -1.93 24.79 -7.02
C LEU A 138 -0.83 25.50 -7.82
N LEU A 139 -1.19 26.16 -8.91
CA LEU A 139 -0.24 26.94 -9.71
C LEU A 139 0.26 28.17 -8.94
N VAL A 140 -0.63 28.84 -8.19
CA VAL A 140 -0.27 29.95 -7.31
C VAL A 140 0.67 29.47 -6.19
N ASP A 141 0.33 28.39 -5.52
CA ASP A 141 1.16 27.80 -4.46
C ASP A 141 2.53 27.36 -4.96
N LEU A 142 2.57 26.72 -6.13
CA LEU A 142 3.82 26.31 -6.78
C LEU A 142 4.69 27.53 -7.11
N ALA A 143 4.08 28.60 -7.65
CA ALA A 143 4.79 29.85 -7.94
C ALA A 143 5.31 30.52 -6.66
N LEU A 144 4.49 30.60 -5.61
CA LEU A 144 4.87 31.16 -4.31
C LEU A 144 6.02 30.38 -3.67
N TRP A 145 5.92 29.05 -3.67
CA TRP A 145 6.99 28.17 -3.20
C TRP A 145 8.29 28.39 -3.98
N PHE A 146 8.20 28.46 -5.32
CA PHE A 146 9.35 28.65 -6.18
C PHE A 146 10.04 30.00 -5.91
N LEU A 147 9.27 31.08 -5.83
CA LEU A 147 9.76 32.43 -5.55
C LEU A 147 10.37 32.56 -4.15
N ALA A 148 9.72 31.98 -3.13
CA ALA A 148 10.25 31.97 -1.77
C ALA A 148 11.56 31.20 -1.67
N GLY A 149 11.74 30.15 -2.48
CA GLY A 149 12.95 29.35 -2.48
C GLY A 149 14.09 29.85 -3.38
N LEU A 150 13.83 30.64 -4.44
CA LEU A 150 14.89 31.33 -5.20
C LEU A 150 15.77 32.21 -4.30
N ARG A 151 15.16 32.90 -3.34
CA ARG A 151 15.90 33.73 -2.37
C ARG A 151 16.79 32.91 -1.43
N ARG A 152 16.31 31.73 -1.01
CA ARG A 152 17.07 30.77 -0.20
C ARG A 152 18.17 30.07 -0.99
N TRP A 153 17.96 29.87 -2.28
CA TRP A 153 18.94 29.31 -3.20
C TRP A 153 20.16 30.23 -3.30
N ASP A 154 19.94 31.54 -3.41
CA ASP A 154 21.01 32.54 -3.47
C ASP A 154 21.77 32.65 -2.14
N GLU A 155 21.07 32.58 -1.00
CA GLU A 155 21.67 32.64 0.35
C GLU A 155 22.27 31.30 0.83
N GLY A 156 21.93 30.19 0.16
CA GLY A 156 22.34 28.83 0.54
C GLY A 156 23.78 28.48 0.15
N ARG A 157 24.42 27.62 0.96
CA ARG A 157 25.72 27.02 0.60
C ARG A 157 25.58 26.24 -0.71
N GLU A 158 26.52 26.40 -1.64
CA GLU A 158 26.44 25.82 -2.98
C GLU A 158 26.13 24.31 -2.99
N GLY A 159 26.72 23.53 -2.07
CA GLY A 159 26.49 22.08 -1.95
C GLY A 159 25.14 21.66 -1.35
N GLU A 160 24.33 22.61 -0.85
CA GLU A 160 23.02 22.34 -0.25
C GLU A 160 21.86 22.93 -1.06
N ARG A 161 22.15 23.68 -2.14
CA ARG A 161 21.14 24.33 -2.99
C ARG A 161 20.10 23.36 -3.53
N TRP A 162 20.49 22.15 -3.91
CA TRP A 162 19.57 21.13 -4.43
C TRP A 162 18.46 20.72 -3.45
N LEU A 163 18.62 20.95 -2.13
CA LEU A 163 17.58 20.71 -1.14
C LEU A 163 16.36 21.60 -1.34
N PHE A 164 16.51 22.72 -2.06
CA PHE A 164 15.38 23.52 -2.52
C PHE A 164 14.35 22.66 -3.25
N PHE A 165 14.77 21.71 -4.07
CA PHE A 165 13.87 20.84 -4.86
C PHE A 165 13.25 19.68 -4.06
N SER A 166 13.40 19.65 -2.73
CA SER A 166 12.90 18.54 -1.89
C SER A 166 11.41 18.21 -2.13
N PRO A 167 10.49 19.18 -2.21
CA PRO A 167 9.10 18.91 -2.57
C PRO A 167 8.92 18.16 -3.89
N LEU A 168 9.59 18.61 -4.95
CA LEU A 168 9.51 18.00 -6.27
C LEU A 168 10.11 16.59 -6.27
N LEU A 169 11.20 16.38 -5.53
CA LEU A 169 11.80 15.06 -5.36
C LEU A 169 10.85 14.10 -4.62
N VAL A 170 10.11 14.58 -3.61
CA VAL A 170 9.08 13.76 -2.95
C VAL A 170 7.97 13.38 -3.92
N PHE A 171 7.42 14.33 -4.68
CA PHE A 171 6.40 14.05 -5.70
C PHE A 171 6.90 13.09 -6.78
N LEU A 172 8.14 13.28 -7.26
CA LEU A 172 8.77 12.37 -8.20
C LEU A 172 8.88 10.97 -7.61
N SER A 173 9.29 10.85 -6.35
CA SER A 173 9.39 9.55 -5.67
C SER A 173 8.03 8.87 -5.53
N VAL A 174 6.98 9.62 -5.16
CA VAL A 174 5.61 9.11 -5.10
C VAL A 174 5.15 8.62 -6.46
N GLY A 175 5.29 9.44 -7.51
CA GLY A 175 4.88 9.08 -8.87
C GLY A 175 5.61 7.84 -9.39
N LEU A 176 6.93 7.79 -9.24
CA LEU A 176 7.73 6.61 -9.64
C LEU A 176 7.33 5.36 -8.84
N SER A 177 7.05 5.49 -7.55
CA SER A 177 6.68 4.35 -6.69
C SER A 177 5.30 3.80 -7.04
N VAL A 178 4.33 4.68 -7.31
CA VAL A 178 2.99 4.28 -7.77
C VAL A 178 3.07 3.59 -9.12
N LEU A 179 3.82 4.16 -10.08
CA LEU A 179 3.96 3.59 -11.43
C LEU A 179 4.82 2.32 -11.47
N ALA A 180 5.66 2.06 -10.46
CA ALA A 180 6.48 0.86 -10.39
C ALA A 180 5.67 -0.41 -10.13
N ALA A 181 4.52 -0.30 -9.49
CA ALA A 181 3.59 -1.38 -9.19
C ALA A 181 2.29 -1.23 -10.01
N PRO A 182 1.38 -2.23 -10.01
CA PRO A 182 0.05 -2.07 -10.61
C PRO A 182 -0.62 -0.77 -10.19
N SER A 183 -1.00 0.05 -11.18
CA SER A 183 -1.49 1.42 -10.98
C SER A 183 -2.60 1.75 -11.98
N ALA A 184 -3.31 2.86 -11.76
CA ALA A 184 -4.37 3.31 -12.66
C ALA A 184 -3.90 3.60 -14.11
N ILE A 185 -2.61 3.93 -14.28
CA ILE A 185 -2.03 4.28 -15.58
C ILE A 185 -1.44 3.05 -16.25
N PHE A 186 -0.73 2.22 -15.49
CA PHE A 186 -0.17 0.96 -15.97
C PHE A 186 -0.66 -0.15 -15.06
N LEU A 187 -1.66 -0.91 -15.54
CA LEU A 187 -2.28 -1.99 -14.78
C LEU A 187 -1.24 -3.01 -14.30
N GLU A 188 -0.22 -3.30 -15.13
CA GLU A 188 0.85 -4.22 -14.76
C GLU A 188 2.01 -3.58 -13.99
N GLY A 189 2.04 -2.24 -13.89
CA GLY A 189 3.18 -1.47 -13.39
C GLY A 189 4.40 -1.47 -14.32
N ILE A 190 5.44 -0.72 -13.93
CA ILE A 190 6.73 -0.66 -14.63
C ILE A 190 7.83 -1.08 -13.65
N PRO A 191 8.18 -2.38 -13.57
CA PRO A 191 9.11 -2.91 -12.57
C PRO A 191 10.47 -2.19 -12.50
N LEU A 192 10.96 -1.72 -13.64
CA LEU A 192 12.23 -0.99 -13.73
C LEU A 192 12.24 0.31 -12.91
N LEU A 193 11.08 0.98 -12.77
CA LEU A 193 10.98 2.19 -11.96
C LEU A 193 11.23 1.91 -10.48
N GLY A 194 10.90 0.71 -9.98
CA GLY A 194 11.11 0.33 -8.57
C GLY A 194 12.56 0.46 -8.11
N TRP A 195 13.53 0.28 -9.01
CA TRP A 195 14.97 0.39 -8.72
C TRP A 195 15.47 1.83 -8.52
N VAL A 196 14.67 2.82 -8.94
CA VAL A 196 15.00 4.25 -8.83
C VAL A 196 13.92 5.07 -8.12
N ALA A 197 12.76 4.48 -7.83
CA ALA A 197 11.58 5.18 -7.33
C ALA A 197 11.80 5.88 -5.99
N LEU A 198 12.63 5.30 -5.11
CA LEU A 198 12.92 5.84 -3.78
C LEU A 198 14.22 6.66 -3.74
N VAL A 199 15.02 6.67 -4.81
CA VAL A 199 16.22 7.53 -4.89
C VAL A 199 15.90 8.98 -4.55
N PRO A 200 14.86 9.63 -5.14
CA PRO A 200 14.56 11.03 -4.83
C PRO A 200 14.17 11.26 -3.36
N LEU A 201 13.37 10.37 -2.76
CA LEU A 201 13.03 10.47 -1.33
C LEU A 201 14.26 10.28 -0.45
N PHE A 202 15.09 9.28 -0.75
CA PHE A 202 16.29 8.98 0.04
C PHE A 202 17.30 10.13 -0.03
N LEU A 203 17.40 10.82 -1.17
CA LEU A 203 18.14 12.08 -1.28
C LEU A 203 17.63 13.13 -0.29
N VAL A 204 16.32 13.39 -0.30
CA VAL A 204 15.68 14.36 0.60
C VAL A 204 15.95 14.03 2.06
N LEU A 205 15.75 12.77 2.47
CA LEU A 205 15.97 12.33 3.85
C LEU A 205 17.45 12.46 4.27
N ARG A 206 18.38 12.07 3.39
CA ARG A 206 19.83 12.11 3.66
C ARG A 206 20.38 13.52 3.73
N GLY A 207 19.90 14.43 2.89
CA GLY A 207 20.35 15.82 2.91
C GLY A 207 19.83 16.62 4.10
N GLN A 208 18.82 16.13 4.81
CA GLN A 208 18.17 16.80 5.95
C GLN A 208 18.57 16.26 7.33
N THR A 209 19.72 15.59 7.40
CA THR A 209 20.27 14.96 8.62
C THR A 209 20.90 15.93 9.63
N SER A 210 20.86 17.24 9.40
CA SER A 210 21.29 18.22 10.42
C SER A 210 20.23 18.36 11.52
N ALA A 211 20.64 18.71 12.75
CA ALA A 211 19.69 18.84 13.87
C ALA A 211 18.59 19.86 13.57
N ALA A 212 18.93 20.98 12.92
CA ALA A 212 17.98 22.01 12.50
C ALA A 212 16.99 21.56 11.41
N ARG A 213 17.33 20.53 10.60
CA ARG A 213 16.50 20.06 9.47
C ARG A 213 15.84 18.70 9.71
N THR A 214 16.12 18.03 10.82
CA THR A 214 15.59 16.68 11.09
C THR A 214 14.06 16.66 11.06
N GLY A 215 13.39 17.72 11.54
CA GLY A 215 11.94 17.85 11.45
C GLY A 215 11.41 17.92 10.02
N ARG A 216 12.17 18.51 9.08
CA ARG A 216 11.80 18.52 7.65
C ARG A 216 11.96 17.13 7.02
N ALA A 217 12.95 16.33 7.44
CA ALA A 217 13.09 14.95 6.97
C ALA A 217 11.86 14.12 7.39
N VAL A 218 11.41 14.30 8.63
CA VAL A 218 10.17 13.70 9.13
C VAL A 218 8.97 14.14 8.30
N TRP A 219 8.81 15.45 8.07
CA TRP A 219 7.72 16.00 7.27
C TRP A 219 7.65 15.42 5.86
N TYR A 220 8.75 15.39 5.12
CA TYR A 220 8.77 14.85 3.76
C TYR A 220 8.57 13.35 3.69
N GLY A 221 9.10 12.61 4.67
CA GLY A 221 8.85 11.17 4.78
C GLY A 221 7.38 10.85 5.07
N LEU A 222 6.74 11.63 5.95
CA LEU A 222 5.29 11.54 6.22
C LEU A 222 4.47 11.84 4.98
N LEU A 223 4.81 12.93 4.30
CA LEU A 223 4.14 13.34 3.09
C LEU A 223 4.24 12.27 1.99
N TYR A 224 5.45 11.74 1.75
CA TYR A 224 5.64 10.62 0.83
C TYR A 224 4.71 9.47 1.21
N GLY A 225 4.73 9.06 2.47
CA GLY A 225 3.97 7.92 2.96
C GLY A 225 2.47 8.06 2.76
N VAL A 226 1.91 9.21 3.14
CA VAL A 226 0.48 9.51 2.98
C VAL A 226 0.10 9.61 1.51
N LEU A 227 0.85 10.37 0.70
CA LEU A 227 0.52 10.52 -0.73
C LEU A 227 0.64 9.21 -1.49
N PHE A 228 1.69 8.43 -1.24
CA PHE A 228 1.86 7.10 -1.83
C PHE A 228 0.71 6.17 -1.46
N THR A 229 0.31 6.16 -0.18
CA THR A 229 -0.82 5.33 0.27
C THR A 229 -2.13 5.76 -0.40
N LEU A 230 -2.44 7.06 -0.47
CA LEU A 230 -3.69 7.54 -1.06
C LEU A 230 -3.75 7.31 -2.57
N LEU A 231 -2.65 7.55 -3.28
CA LEU A 231 -2.58 7.32 -4.73
C LEU A 231 -2.54 5.84 -5.08
N GLY A 232 -1.80 5.04 -4.32
CA GLY A 232 -1.68 3.60 -4.54
C GLY A 232 -2.97 2.83 -4.25
N ASN A 233 -3.76 3.32 -3.29
CA ASN A 233 -5.01 2.70 -2.85
C ASN A 233 -6.24 3.57 -3.17
N PHE A 234 -6.19 4.40 -4.22
CA PHE A 234 -7.30 5.31 -4.57
C PHE A 234 -8.64 4.56 -4.76
N TRP A 235 -8.58 3.30 -5.20
CA TRP A 235 -9.71 2.39 -5.36
C TRP A 235 -10.38 2.03 -4.03
N LEU A 236 -9.78 2.28 -2.86
CA LEU A 236 -10.53 2.15 -1.59
C LEU A 236 -11.69 3.15 -1.53
N GLY A 237 -11.57 4.26 -2.27
CA GLY A 237 -12.63 5.24 -2.39
C GLY A 237 -13.86 4.72 -3.14
N THR A 238 -13.75 3.68 -3.98
CA THR A 238 -14.90 3.04 -4.68
C THR A 238 -15.54 1.93 -3.85
N PHE A 239 -14.82 1.39 -2.87
CA PHE A 239 -15.32 0.32 -2.01
C PHE A 239 -16.29 0.82 -0.95
N ASN A 240 -15.86 1.84 -0.20
CA ASN A 240 -16.66 2.50 0.83
C ASN A 240 -16.14 3.94 1.01
N LEU A 241 -17.03 4.85 1.38
CA LEU A 241 -16.76 6.27 1.59
C LEU A 241 -15.62 6.55 2.58
N ILE A 242 -15.34 5.66 3.53
CA ILE A 242 -14.46 5.88 4.69
C ILE A 242 -13.14 5.09 4.59
N SER A 243 -13.08 4.02 3.80
CA SER A 243 -11.93 3.11 3.79
C SER A 243 -10.64 3.79 3.36
N LEU A 244 -10.68 4.69 2.38
CA LEU A 244 -9.51 5.44 1.94
C LEU A 244 -8.97 6.38 3.04
N GLN A 245 -9.87 7.02 3.78
CA GLN A 245 -9.57 7.95 4.88
C GLN A 245 -9.02 7.17 6.07
N ALA A 246 -9.64 6.04 6.42
CA ALA A 246 -9.16 5.16 7.47
C ALA A 246 -7.73 4.69 7.18
N VAL A 247 -7.47 4.18 5.97
CA VAL A 247 -6.13 3.77 5.54
C VAL A 247 -5.16 4.96 5.51
N GLY A 248 -5.59 6.13 5.05
CA GLY A 248 -4.78 7.36 5.10
C GLY A 248 -4.36 7.74 6.53
N VAL A 249 -5.27 7.69 7.50
CA VAL A 249 -5.00 7.98 8.92
C VAL A 249 -4.09 6.91 9.55
N ILE A 250 -4.33 5.64 9.26
CA ILE A 250 -3.49 4.53 9.73
C ILE A 250 -2.05 4.71 9.24
N PHE A 251 -1.87 5.01 7.94
CA PHE A 251 -0.55 5.21 7.38
C PHE A 251 0.10 6.52 7.82
N LEU A 252 -0.67 7.57 8.08
CA LEU A 252 -0.16 8.75 8.78
C LEU A 252 0.41 8.38 10.15
N GLY A 253 -0.25 7.51 10.91
CA GLY A 253 0.25 6.97 12.17
C GLY A 253 1.51 6.11 12.02
N PHE A 254 1.50 5.16 11.08
CA PHE A 254 2.66 4.29 10.81
C PHE A 254 3.90 5.09 10.40
N TYR A 255 3.77 6.00 9.43
CA TYR A 255 4.86 6.88 9.04
C TYR A 255 5.20 7.91 10.14
N GLY A 256 4.22 8.30 10.96
CA GLY A 256 4.35 9.15 12.16
C GLY A 256 5.35 8.62 13.17
N ILE A 257 5.36 7.30 13.35
CA ILE A 257 6.30 6.60 14.23
C ILE A 257 7.62 6.31 13.50
N PHE A 258 7.54 5.83 12.26
CA PHE A 258 8.71 5.38 11.50
C PHE A 258 9.68 6.51 11.16
N MET A 259 9.17 7.66 10.70
CA MET A 259 10.01 8.73 10.16
C MET A 259 10.88 9.43 11.22
N PRO A 260 10.42 9.73 12.44
CA PRO A 260 11.29 10.22 13.51
C PRO A 260 12.43 9.26 13.85
N LEU A 261 12.16 7.96 13.90
CA LEU A 261 13.16 6.93 14.20
C LEU A 261 14.24 6.88 13.12
N VAL A 262 13.83 6.85 11.84
CA VAL A 262 14.75 6.83 10.70
C VAL A 262 15.53 8.13 10.59
N ALA A 263 14.88 9.28 10.76
CA ALA A 263 15.56 10.58 10.72
C ALA A 263 16.62 10.67 11.83
N GLY A 264 16.31 10.15 13.03
CA GLY A 264 17.26 10.02 14.14
C GLY A 264 18.45 9.11 13.80
N ALA A 265 18.19 7.92 13.25
CA ALA A 265 19.21 6.96 12.84
C ALA A 265 20.12 7.52 11.73
N LEU A 266 19.53 8.15 10.70
CA LEU A 266 20.25 8.80 9.62
C LEU A 266 21.11 9.97 10.10
N ARG A 267 20.62 10.76 11.06
CA ARG A 267 21.39 11.84 11.68
C ARG A 267 22.60 11.30 12.42
N ARG A 268 22.43 10.22 13.18
CA ARG A 268 23.51 9.55 13.92
C ARG A 268 24.54 8.99 12.94
N ALA A 269 24.10 8.24 11.95
CA ALA A 269 24.93 7.60 10.94
C ALA A 269 25.52 8.56 9.89
N ARG A 270 25.17 9.86 9.88
CA ARG A 270 25.39 10.75 8.72
C ARG A 270 26.83 10.84 8.19
N ARG A 271 27.82 10.60 9.06
CA ARG A 271 29.26 10.62 8.76
C ARG A 271 29.87 9.22 8.61
N GLU A 272 29.10 8.19 8.89
CA GLU A 272 29.57 6.81 8.91
C GLU A 272 29.37 6.13 7.55
N PRO A 273 30.26 5.21 7.15
CA PRO A 273 30.12 4.44 5.92
C PRO A 273 28.83 3.61 5.86
N TRP A 274 28.35 3.13 7.00
CA TRP A 274 27.15 2.30 7.09
C TRP A 274 25.84 3.10 6.99
N CYS A 275 25.88 4.42 6.82
CA CYS A 275 24.67 5.23 6.60
C CYS A 275 23.84 4.72 5.41
N VAL A 276 24.51 4.17 4.38
CA VAL A 276 23.89 3.60 3.17
C VAL A 276 22.97 2.41 3.45
N VAL A 277 23.11 1.72 4.58
CA VAL A 277 22.22 0.58 4.92
C VAL A 277 21.10 0.95 5.89
N VAL A 278 21.09 2.17 6.44
CA VAL A 278 20.07 2.59 7.43
C VAL A 278 18.66 2.50 6.86
N LEU A 279 18.44 3.08 5.68
CA LEU A 279 17.13 3.11 5.05
C LEU A 279 16.66 1.70 4.64
N PRO A 280 17.46 0.87 3.95
CA PRO A 280 17.07 -0.52 3.64
C PRO A 280 16.74 -1.35 4.89
N LEU A 281 17.55 -1.28 5.94
CA LEU A 281 17.33 -2.04 7.17
C LEU A 281 16.06 -1.56 7.89
N ALA A 282 15.92 -0.25 8.11
CA ALA A 282 14.78 0.30 8.81
C ALA A 282 13.47 0.10 8.04
N TRP A 283 13.48 0.31 6.73
CA TRP A 283 12.28 0.21 5.89
C TRP A 283 11.81 -1.24 5.75
N THR A 284 12.72 -2.20 5.67
CA THR A 284 12.35 -3.64 5.66
C THR A 284 11.68 -4.04 6.97
N ALA A 285 12.21 -3.59 8.12
CA ALA A 285 11.56 -3.79 9.42
C ALA A 285 10.19 -3.08 9.51
N PHE A 286 10.08 -1.88 8.92
CA PHE A 286 8.83 -1.13 8.84
C PHE A 286 7.78 -1.84 7.98
N GLU A 287 8.16 -2.47 6.87
CA GLU A 287 7.22 -3.25 6.05
C GLU A 287 6.62 -4.43 6.82
N LEU A 288 7.40 -5.12 7.66
CA LEU A 288 6.84 -6.14 8.56
C LEU A 288 5.90 -5.51 9.60
N ALA A 289 6.32 -4.41 10.23
CA ALA A 289 5.54 -3.74 11.27
C ALA A 289 4.16 -3.29 10.77
N ARG A 290 4.09 -2.63 9.60
CA ARG A 290 2.82 -2.20 8.99
C ARG A 290 1.99 -3.36 8.44
N SER A 291 2.56 -4.55 8.32
CA SER A 291 1.91 -5.78 7.85
C SER A 291 1.41 -6.67 8.99
N SER A 292 1.61 -6.24 10.25
CA SER A 292 1.38 -7.05 11.45
C SER A 292 0.20 -6.55 12.28
N GLY A 293 -0.41 -7.47 13.04
CA GLY A 293 -1.50 -7.15 13.96
C GLY A 293 -2.85 -6.90 13.28
N PHE A 294 -3.78 -6.26 14.01
CA PHE A 294 -5.11 -5.92 13.50
C PHE A 294 -5.05 -4.91 12.34
N LEU A 295 -4.19 -3.90 12.43
CA LEU A 295 -4.02 -2.88 11.37
C LEU A 295 -3.07 -3.33 10.24
N GLY A 296 -2.74 -4.63 10.19
CA GLY A 296 -1.80 -5.17 9.21
C GLY A 296 -2.31 -4.95 7.80
N TYR A 297 -1.50 -4.30 6.96
CA TYR A 297 -1.81 -3.98 5.58
C TYR A 297 -0.57 -4.19 4.69
N PRO A 298 -0.26 -5.46 4.31
CA PRO A 298 0.86 -5.82 3.44
C PRO A 298 0.61 -5.48 1.96
N TRP A 299 0.01 -4.32 1.70
CA TRP A 299 -0.31 -3.86 0.35
C TRP A 299 0.81 -2.98 -0.20
N LEU A 300 1.04 -3.06 -1.52
CA LEU A 300 2.09 -2.30 -2.22
C LEU A 300 3.45 -2.33 -1.49
N LEU A 301 3.91 -3.51 -1.08
CA LEU A 301 5.29 -3.69 -0.62
C LEU A 301 6.25 -3.34 -1.75
N VAL A 302 7.46 -2.87 -1.43
CA VAL A 302 8.45 -2.50 -2.46
C VAL A 302 8.71 -3.67 -3.42
N ALA A 303 8.77 -4.90 -2.90
CA ALA A 303 8.91 -6.12 -3.68
C ALA A 303 7.80 -6.33 -4.72
N HIS A 304 6.57 -5.87 -4.48
CA HIS A 304 5.44 -6.08 -5.40
C HIS A 304 5.69 -5.43 -6.77
N SER A 305 6.49 -4.36 -6.84
CA SER A 305 6.92 -3.79 -8.12
C SER A 305 7.72 -4.76 -8.99
N GLN A 306 8.32 -5.81 -8.40
CA GLN A 306 9.25 -6.71 -9.08
C GLN A 306 8.63 -8.05 -9.50
N TYR A 307 7.32 -8.25 -9.33
CA TYR A 307 6.65 -9.54 -9.56
C TYR A 307 6.89 -10.16 -10.95
N ARG A 308 7.16 -9.35 -11.98
CA ARG A 308 7.47 -9.83 -13.34
C ARG A 308 8.92 -10.24 -13.56
N ILE A 309 9.83 -9.86 -12.67
CA ILE A 309 11.25 -10.21 -12.78
C ILE A 309 11.45 -11.56 -12.11
N LEU A 310 11.06 -12.63 -12.82
CA LEU A 310 11.00 -13.98 -12.28
C LEU A 310 12.27 -14.44 -11.56
N PRO A 311 13.51 -14.21 -12.07
CA PRO A 311 14.72 -14.56 -11.33
C PRO A 311 14.82 -13.81 -10.00
N LEU A 312 14.49 -12.51 -9.95
CA LEU A 312 14.62 -11.72 -8.72
C LEU A 312 13.66 -12.20 -7.64
N ILE A 313 12.40 -12.48 -7.97
CA ILE A 313 11.41 -12.88 -6.97
C ILE A 313 11.74 -14.23 -6.33
N GLN A 314 12.61 -15.05 -6.93
CA GLN A 314 13.08 -16.29 -6.32
C GLN A 314 13.79 -16.09 -4.98
N LEU A 315 14.31 -14.90 -4.71
CA LEU A 315 14.85 -14.55 -3.40
C LEU A 315 13.79 -14.67 -2.28
N ALA A 316 12.51 -14.64 -2.61
CA ALA A 316 11.43 -14.82 -1.66
C ALA A 316 11.43 -16.21 -1.00
N GLU A 317 11.96 -17.25 -1.65
CA GLU A 317 12.14 -18.56 -0.99
C GLU A 317 13.15 -18.50 0.17
N LEU A 318 14.08 -17.53 0.13
CA LEU A 318 15.13 -17.39 1.14
C LEU A 318 14.67 -16.59 2.35
N GLY A 319 14.01 -15.46 2.12
CA GLY A 319 13.71 -14.49 3.16
C GLY A 319 12.34 -13.83 3.06
N GLY A 320 11.43 -14.43 2.31
CA GLY A 320 10.12 -13.89 2.04
C GLY A 320 10.15 -12.75 1.04
N VAL A 321 8.98 -12.19 0.74
CA VAL A 321 8.82 -10.92 0.01
C VAL A 321 9.75 -9.81 0.54
N TRP A 322 10.10 -9.86 1.84
CA TRP A 322 10.98 -8.92 2.52
C TRP A 322 12.40 -8.86 1.94
N LEU A 323 12.99 -9.99 1.53
CA LEU A 323 14.34 -9.99 0.97
C LEU A 323 14.38 -9.27 -0.37
N VAL A 324 13.32 -9.42 -1.18
CA VAL A 324 13.17 -8.71 -2.45
C VAL A 324 13.04 -7.20 -2.17
N SER A 325 12.19 -6.80 -1.22
CA SER A 325 12.08 -5.40 -0.78
C SER A 325 13.44 -4.85 -0.34
N PHE A 326 14.17 -5.57 0.52
CA PHE A 326 15.48 -5.15 1.02
C PHE A 326 16.48 -4.89 -0.12
N VAL A 327 16.55 -5.78 -1.11
CA VAL A 327 17.45 -5.63 -2.27
C VAL A 327 17.11 -4.39 -3.09
N VAL A 328 15.83 -4.18 -3.40
CA VAL A 328 15.39 -2.99 -4.16
C VAL A 328 15.66 -1.71 -3.37
N LEU A 329 15.39 -1.71 -2.07
CA LEU A 329 15.70 -0.60 -1.16
C LEU A 329 17.20 -0.30 -1.11
N LEU A 330 18.05 -1.34 -1.05
CA LEU A 330 19.50 -1.19 -1.02
C LEU A 330 20.05 -0.55 -2.29
N VAL A 331 19.55 -0.96 -3.46
CA VAL A 331 19.93 -0.34 -4.74
C VAL A 331 19.48 1.12 -4.80
N ASN A 332 18.26 1.44 -4.35
CA ASN A 332 17.80 2.83 -4.24
C ASN A 332 18.69 3.65 -3.29
N SER A 333 19.14 3.08 -2.17
CA SER A 333 20.01 3.77 -1.22
C SER A 333 21.41 4.02 -1.78
N LEU A 334 21.98 3.03 -2.48
CA LEU A 334 23.23 3.20 -3.24
C LEU A 334 23.10 4.27 -4.33
N GLY A 335 21.97 4.30 -5.05
CA GLY A 335 21.62 5.33 -6.02
C GLY A 335 21.60 6.73 -5.42
N ALA A 336 20.96 6.89 -4.27
CA ALA A 336 20.93 8.16 -3.54
C ALA A 336 22.32 8.60 -3.09
N GLU A 337 23.15 7.70 -2.55
CA GLU A 337 24.54 8.03 -2.17
C GLU A 337 25.39 8.43 -3.37
N MET A 338 25.20 7.81 -4.54
CA MET A 338 25.90 8.21 -5.78
C MET A 338 25.54 9.65 -6.17
N VAL A 339 24.25 9.99 -6.15
CA VAL A 339 23.80 11.34 -6.49
C VAL A 339 24.27 12.36 -5.43
N ILE A 340 24.26 12.03 -4.14
CA ILE A 340 24.83 12.89 -3.09
C ILE A 340 26.31 13.16 -3.35
N LEU A 341 27.08 12.15 -3.73
CA LEU A 341 28.51 12.29 -4.01
C LEU A 341 28.78 13.17 -5.25
N LEU A 342 27.88 13.15 -6.24
CA LEU A 342 27.93 14.05 -7.40
C LEU A 342 27.62 15.50 -7.01
N LEU A 343 26.65 15.70 -6.12
CA LEU A 343 26.19 17.03 -5.68
C LEU A 343 27.14 17.68 -4.65
N ARG A 344 28.01 16.92 -3.98
CA ARG A 344 29.02 17.45 -3.05
C ARG A 344 30.19 18.08 -3.80
N GLY A 345 30.35 19.40 -3.63
CA GLY A 345 31.46 20.19 -4.19
C GLY A 345 32.81 19.96 -3.50
N ASP A 346 32.81 19.53 -2.23
CA ASP A 346 33.99 19.56 -1.36
C ASP A 346 34.98 18.37 -1.56
N CYS A 347 34.71 17.49 -2.52
CA CYS A 347 35.56 16.32 -2.79
C CYS A 347 36.42 16.54 -4.03
N SER A 348 37.70 16.15 -3.96
CA SER A 348 38.57 16.15 -5.15
C SER A 348 38.00 15.23 -6.24
N SER A 349 38.19 15.60 -7.51
CA SER A 349 37.68 14.83 -8.66
C SER A 349 38.08 13.36 -8.59
N ALA A 350 39.31 13.06 -8.16
CA ALA A 350 39.79 11.69 -8.00
C ALA A 350 39.09 10.92 -6.87
N ALA A 351 38.81 11.57 -5.71
CA ALA A 351 38.07 10.94 -4.63
C ALA A 351 36.60 10.68 -5.01
N ARG A 352 35.98 11.63 -5.71
CA ARG A 352 34.62 11.51 -6.26
C ARG A 352 34.50 10.32 -7.21
N VAL A 353 35.39 10.22 -8.21
CA VAL A 353 35.39 9.10 -9.18
C VAL A 353 35.58 7.75 -8.48
N ARG A 354 36.49 7.66 -7.50
CA ARG A 354 36.67 6.42 -6.72
C ARG A 354 35.42 6.04 -5.91
N GLY A 355 34.78 7.01 -5.27
CA GLY A 355 33.56 6.77 -4.51
C GLY A 355 32.40 6.32 -5.40
N LEU A 356 32.19 7.00 -6.54
CA LEU A 356 31.18 6.62 -7.53
C LEU A 356 31.42 5.22 -8.09
N ARG A 357 32.67 4.90 -8.45
CA ARG A 357 33.04 3.56 -8.91
C ARG A 357 32.73 2.51 -7.84
N ARG A 358 33.04 2.75 -6.57
CA ARG A 358 32.75 1.81 -5.48
C ARG A 358 31.25 1.59 -5.29
N LEU A 359 30.45 2.66 -5.27
CA LEU A 359 29.00 2.59 -5.13
C LEU A 359 28.34 1.92 -6.34
N ALA A 360 28.78 2.25 -7.55
CA ALA A 360 28.30 1.63 -8.78
C ALA A 360 28.64 0.14 -8.82
N LEU A 361 29.88 -0.24 -8.47
CA LEU A 361 30.27 -1.65 -8.37
C LEU A 361 29.48 -2.38 -7.28
N ALA A 362 29.16 -1.73 -6.16
CA ALA A 362 28.29 -2.31 -5.13
C ALA A 362 26.86 -2.51 -5.64
N ALA A 363 26.27 -1.52 -6.31
CA ALA A 363 24.91 -1.63 -6.87
C ALA A 363 24.83 -2.71 -7.95
N VAL A 364 25.78 -2.72 -8.89
CA VAL A 364 25.89 -3.77 -9.92
C VAL A 364 26.15 -5.13 -9.28
N GLY A 365 27.03 -5.19 -8.28
CA GLY A 365 27.33 -6.42 -7.54
C GLY A 365 26.09 -7.00 -6.84
N VAL A 366 25.30 -6.15 -6.18
CA VAL A 366 24.02 -6.55 -5.56
C VAL A 366 23.06 -7.06 -6.63
N LEU A 367 22.87 -6.33 -7.73
CA LEU A 367 21.96 -6.74 -8.82
C LEU A 367 22.39 -8.08 -9.45
N VAL A 368 23.66 -8.21 -9.82
CA VAL A 368 24.21 -9.43 -10.44
C VAL A 368 24.13 -10.60 -9.48
N LEU A 369 24.45 -10.40 -8.19
CA LEU A 369 24.33 -11.45 -7.19
C LEU A 369 22.87 -11.87 -6.99
N SER A 370 21.96 -10.91 -6.83
CA SER A 370 20.53 -11.16 -6.64
C SER A 370 19.91 -11.91 -7.82
N LEU A 371 20.21 -11.47 -9.05
CA LEU A 371 19.73 -12.14 -10.27
C LEU A 371 20.41 -13.50 -10.49
N GLY A 372 21.71 -13.61 -10.18
CA GLY A 372 22.47 -14.85 -10.31
C GLY A 372 22.01 -15.93 -9.32
N VAL A 373 21.86 -15.57 -8.04
CA VAL A 373 21.25 -16.43 -7.02
C VAL A 373 19.83 -16.78 -7.46
N GLY A 374 19.02 -15.79 -7.82
CA GLY A 374 17.66 -15.99 -8.26
C GLY A 374 17.51 -16.95 -9.44
N ALA A 375 18.34 -16.79 -10.47
CA ALA A 375 18.39 -17.69 -11.62
C ALA A 375 18.85 -19.10 -11.23
N ALA A 376 19.83 -19.23 -10.34
CA ALA A 376 20.25 -20.53 -9.82
C ALA A 376 19.14 -21.23 -9.02
N LEU A 377 18.34 -20.47 -8.25
CA LEU A 377 17.18 -21.00 -7.52
C LEU A 377 16.05 -21.41 -8.46
N LEU A 378 15.83 -20.65 -9.53
CA LEU A 378 14.84 -20.92 -10.57
C LEU A 378 15.19 -22.18 -11.39
N ALA A 379 16.48 -22.41 -11.63
CA ALA A 379 16.96 -23.57 -12.39
C ALA A 379 16.89 -24.88 -11.59
N ARG A 380 16.68 -24.82 -10.26
CA ARG A 380 16.50 -26.04 -9.46
C ARG A 380 15.18 -26.72 -9.82
N PRO A 381 15.17 -28.05 -9.96
CA PRO A 381 13.95 -28.79 -10.24
C PRO A 381 12.88 -28.52 -9.17
N LEU A 382 11.63 -28.51 -9.61
CA LEU A 382 10.44 -28.52 -8.76
C LEU A 382 9.82 -29.90 -8.90
N PRO A 383 10.23 -30.87 -8.07
CA PRO A 383 9.74 -32.23 -8.19
C PRO A 383 8.24 -32.28 -7.88
N SER A 384 7.52 -32.97 -8.77
CA SER A 384 6.08 -33.17 -8.73
C SER A 384 5.79 -34.66 -8.61
N ARG A 385 4.78 -35.02 -7.81
CA ARG A 385 4.32 -36.43 -7.66
C ARG A 385 3.18 -36.79 -8.63
N GLY A 386 2.70 -35.82 -9.39
CA GLY A 386 1.60 -35.95 -10.33
C GLY A 386 0.94 -34.60 -10.60
N GLU A 387 0.04 -34.57 -11.58
CA GLU A 387 -0.74 -33.39 -11.93
C GLU A 387 -2.22 -33.63 -11.63
N VAL A 388 -2.93 -32.57 -11.28
CA VAL A 388 -4.39 -32.57 -11.12
C VAL A 388 -5.02 -31.44 -11.94
N ARG A 389 -6.23 -31.63 -12.42
CA ARG A 389 -7.01 -30.67 -13.20
C ARG A 389 -8.02 -29.96 -12.32
N LEU A 390 -7.91 -28.64 -12.21
CA LEU A 390 -8.85 -27.81 -11.44
C LEU A 390 -9.64 -26.91 -12.38
N ALA A 391 -10.97 -26.89 -12.23
CA ALA A 391 -11.86 -25.97 -12.93
C ALA A 391 -12.13 -24.74 -12.04
N LEU A 392 -11.64 -23.57 -12.45
CA LEU A 392 -11.83 -22.30 -11.73
C LEU A 392 -12.98 -21.54 -12.37
N ILE A 393 -14.04 -21.28 -11.60
CA ILE A 393 -15.26 -20.64 -12.09
C ILE A 393 -15.27 -19.16 -11.70
N GLN A 394 -15.48 -18.30 -12.69
CA GLN A 394 -15.64 -16.86 -12.54
C GLN A 394 -17.02 -16.44 -13.04
N GLN A 395 -17.96 -16.33 -12.10
CA GLN A 395 -19.38 -16.10 -12.35
C GLN A 395 -19.75 -14.64 -12.64
N ASN A 396 -18.84 -13.69 -12.44
CA ASN A 396 -19.05 -12.27 -12.71
C ASN A 396 -20.39 -11.73 -12.14
N SER A 397 -20.65 -12.04 -10.86
CA SER A 397 -21.81 -11.53 -10.13
C SER A 397 -21.43 -10.89 -8.80
N ASP A 398 -21.99 -9.72 -8.49
CA ASP A 398 -21.82 -9.04 -7.20
C ASP A 398 -22.74 -9.65 -6.14
N PRO A 399 -22.21 -10.31 -5.09
CA PRO A 399 -23.03 -10.97 -4.07
C PRO A 399 -23.93 -10.01 -3.27
N ARG A 400 -23.67 -8.69 -3.33
CA ARG A 400 -24.47 -7.66 -2.63
C ARG A 400 -25.79 -7.35 -3.34
N LYS A 401 -25.97 -7.77 -4.60
CA LYS A 401 -27.16 -7.44 -5.41
C LYS A 401 -28.34 -8.39 -5.24
N HIS A 402 -28.21 -9.43 -4.40
CA HIS A 402 -29.28 -10.38 -4.09
C HIS A 402 -29.84 -11.15 -5.31
N GLU A 403 -29.07 -11.26 -6.42
CA GLU A 403 -29.47 -11.98 -7.65
C GLU A 403 -29.18 -13.49 -7.58
N TYR A 404 -29.46 -14.13 -6.44
CA TYR A 404 -28.94 -15.46 -6.11
C TYR A 404 -29.30 -16.56 -7.11
N ARG A 405 -30.50 -16.51 -7.69
CA ARG A 405 -30.93 -17.49 -8.71
C ARG A 405 -30.04 -17.41 -9.95
N ARG A 406 -29.88 -16.19 -10.48
CA ARG A 406 -29.05 -15.94 -11.67
C ARG A 406 -27.60 -16.34 -11.42
N THR A 407 -27.08 -16.03 -10.23
CA THR A 407 -25.72 -16.46 -9.85
C THR A 407 -25.59 -17.97 -9.81
N LEU A 408 -26.55 -18.71 -9.23
CA LEU A 408 -26.52 -20.18 -9.24
C LEU A 408 -26.59 -20.74 -10.66
N ASP A 409 -27.47 -20.18 -11.51
CA ASP A 409 -27.60 -20.61 -12.91
C ASP A 409 -26.27 -20.44 -13.67
N SER A 410 -25.59 -19.30 -13.52
CA SER A 410 -24.27 -19.03 -14.12
C SER A 410 -23.19 -19.98 -13.59
N LEU A 411 -23.16 -20.22 -12.28
CA LEU A 411 -22.22 -21.16 -11.66
C LEU A 411 -22.42 -22.58 -12.22
N ILE A 412 -23.66 -23.05 -12.36
CA ILE A 412 -24.00 -24.35 -12.94
C ILE A 412 -23.59 -24.41 -14.41
N GLU A 413 -23.97 -23.42 -15.22
CA GLU A 413 -23.65 -23.39 -16.65
C GLU A 413 -22.15 -23.45 -16.93
N LEU A 414 -21.37 -22.62 -16.22
CA LEU A 414 -19.91 -22.61 -16.34
C LEU A 414 -19.28 -23.91 -15.82
N THR A 415 -19.83 -24.47 -14.74
CA THR A 415 -19.35 -25.73 -14.18
C THR A 415 -19.61 -26.88 -15.16
N ASP A 416 -20.82 -27.04 -15.67
CA ASP A 416 -21.19 -28.06 -16.65
C ASP A 416 -20.32 -27.98 -17.91
N ALA A 417 -20.07 -26.76 -18.41
CA ALA A 417 -19.17 -26.56 -19.54
C ALA A 417 -17.72 -27.00 -19.22
N SER A 418 -17.27 -26.80 -17.98
CA SER A 418 -15.93 -27.20 -17.52
C SER A 418 -15.79 -28.71 -17.30
N LEU A 419 -16.88 -29.43 -16.99
CA LEU A 419 -16.87 -30.88 -16.76
C LEU A 419 -16.48 -31.67 -18.00
N ALA A 420 -16.62 -31.11 -19.21
CA ALA A 420 -16.12 -31.71 -20.44
C ALA A 420 -14.61 -31.96 -20.44
N TYR A 421 -13.87 -31.29 -19.55
CA TYR A 421 -12.42 -31.45 -19.36
C TYR A 421 -12.07 -32.35 -18.18
N GLU A 422 -13.06 -33.02 -17.57
CA GLU A 422 -12.92 -33.97 -16.47
C GLU A 422 -12.02 -33.42 -15.33
N PRO A 423 -12.39 -32.29 -14.70
CA PRO A 423 -11.63 -31.74 -13.59
C PRO A 423 -11.71 -32.66 -12.36
N ASP A 424 -10.62 -32.75 -11.59
CA ASP A 424 -10.58 -33.46 -10.31
C ASP A 424 -11.26 -32.64 -9.20
N LEU A 425 -11.25 -31.31 -9.32
CA LEU A 425 -11.88 -30.38 -8.39
C LEU A 425 -12.44 -29.15 -9.13
N VAL A 426 -13.69 -28.80 -8.82
CA VAL A 426 -14.32 -27.53 -9.20
C VAL A 426 -14.14 -26.51 -8.07
N VAL A 427 -13.80 -25.28 -8.43
CA VAL A 427 -13.52 -24.19 -7.50
C VAL A 427 -14.43 -23.01 -7.82
N TRP A 428 -15.33 -22.71 -6.88
CA TRP A 428 -16.15 -21.49 -6.91
C TRP A 428 -15.57 -20.43 -5.97
N SER A 429 -15.73 -19.16 -6.33
CA SER A 429 -15.11 -18.04 -5.61
C SER A 429 -15.61 -17.83 -4.17
N GLU A 430 -15.02 -16.86 -3.47
CA GLU A 430 -15.54 -16.37 -2.17
C GLU A 430 -16.99 -15.92 -2.34
N THR A 431 -17.85 -16.35 -1.42
CA THR A 431 -19.29 -16.06 -1.40
C THR A 431 -19.96 -16.24 -2.77
N ALA A 432 -19.53 -17.24 -3.55
CA ALA A 432 -20.11 -17.53 -4.87
C ALA A 432 -21.59 -17.91 -4.76
N PHE A 433 -21.90 -18.79 -3.80
CA PHE A 433 -23.27 -19.09 -3.42
C PHE A 433 -23.59 -18.39 -2.09
N VAL A 434 -24.39 -17.33 -2.16
CA VAL A 434 -24.65 -16.44 -0.99
C VAL A 434 -25.60 -17.07 0.04
N PRO A 435 -26.70 -17.78 -0.31
CA PRO A 435 -27.58 -18.32 0.71
C PRO A 435 -26.85 -19.32 1.62
N ASN A 436 -26.94 -19.11 2.93
CA ASN A 436 -26.34 -19.99 3.93
C ASN A 436 -26.75 -21.45 3.74
N ILE A 437 -25.79 -22.28 3.31
CA ILE A 437 -26.07 -23.67 2.96
C ILE A 437 -26.53 -24.44 4.20
N ARG A 438 -25.86 -24.23 5.35
CA ARG A 438 -26.21 -24.92 6.60
C ARG A 438 -27.63 -24.59 7.03
N ARG A 439 -27.92 -23.31 7.23
CA ARG A 439 -29.21 -22.81 7.72
C ARG A 439 -30.36 -23.21 6.81
N TRP A 440 -30.27 -22.88 5.52
CA TRP A 440 -31.38 -23.04 4.60
C TRP A 440 -31.58 -24.49 4.15
N SER A 441 -30.62 -25.39 4.42
CA SER A 441 -30.80 -26.82 4.21
C SER A 441 -31.74 -27.48 5.23
N GLU A 442 -31.94 -26.87 6.40
CA GLU A 442 -32.80 -27.38 7.48
C GLU A 442 -34.25 -26.86 7.38
N GLU A 443 -34.46 -25.81 6.58
CA GLU A 443 -35.74 -25.11 6.42
C GLU A 443 -36.63 -25.75 5.32
N ASP A 444 -37.95 -25.54 5.41
CA ASP A 444 -38.91 -26.05 4.42
C ASP A 444 -38.83 -25.27 3.08
N PRO A 445 -38.45 -25.91 1.95
CA PRO A 445 -38.36 -25.26 0.63
C PRO A 445 -39.72 -24.84 0.03
N ARG A 446 -40.84 -25.31 0.59
CA ARG A 446 -42.19 -24.83 0.23
C ARG A 446 -42.50 -23.49 0.87
N ARG A 447 -41.88 -23.20 2.02
CA ARG A 447 -42.08 -21.98 2.79
C ARG A 447 -41.07 -20.89 2.45
N TYR A 448 -39.82 -21.26 2.20
CA TYR A 448 -38.72 -20.31 1.97
C TYR A 448 -38.05 -20.51 0.60
N GLY A 449 -38.00 -19.44 -0.20
CA GLY A 449 -37.35 -19.49 -1.53
C GLY A 449 -35.85 -19.79 -1.46
N LEU A 450 -35.16 -19.30 -0.43
CA LEU A 450 -33.74 -19.59 -0.20
C LEU A 450 -33.50 -21.07 0.13
N ALA A 451 -34.37 -21.69 0.93
CA ALA A 451 -34.32 -23.13 1.19
C ALA A 451 -34.47 -23.94 -0.09
N ARG A 452 -35.37 -23.53 -1.01
CA ARG A 452 -35.49 -24.17 -2.33
C ARG A 452 -34.19 -24.08 -3.13
N LEU A 453 -33.58 -22.89 -3.18
CA LEU A 453 -32.34 -22.67 -3.92
C LEU A 453 -31.18 -23.50 -3.35
N VAL A 454 -31.08 -23.59 -2.02
CA VAL A 454 -30.06 -24.43 -1.36
C VAL A 454 -30.29 -25.92 -1.64
N LYS A 455 -31.54 -26.39 -1.63
CA LYS A 455 -31.85 -27.80 -1.97
C LYS A 455 -31.52 -28.12 -3.43
N GLU A 456 -31.74 -27.18 -4.34
CA GLU A 456 -31.35 -27.31 -5.75
C GLU A 456 -29.83 -27.36 -5.91
N PHE A 457 -29.09 -26.47 -5.26
CA PHE A 457 -27.62 -26.51 -5.23
C PHE A 457 -27.10 -27.86 -4.70
N LEU A 458 -27.64 -28.33 -3.57
CA LEU A 458 -27.21 -29.60 -2.97
C LEU A 458 -27.51 -30.79 -3.88
N ALA A 459 -28.69 -30.81 -4.53
CA ALA A 459 -29.03 -31.84 -5.50
C ALA A 459 -28.11 -31.80 -6.73
N TYR A 460 -27.80 -30.61 -7.24
CA TYR A 460 -26.83 -30.44 -8.32
C TYR A 460 -25.46 -30.99 -7.92
N GLN A 461 -24.94 -30.60 -6.76
CA GLN A 461 -23.64 -31.06 -6.25
C GLN A 461 -23.59 -32.59 -6.10
N GLU A 462 -24.67 -33.23 -5.65
CA GLU A 462 -24.75 -34.70 -5.57
C GLU A 462 -24.71 -35.36 -6.96
N THR A 463 -25.35 -34.76 -7.96
CA THR A 463 -25.36 -35.29 -9.34
C THR A 463 -24.10 -34.98 -10.15
N MET A 464 -23.35 -33.95 -9.78
CA MET A 464 -22.14 -33.52 -10.49
C MET A 464 -21.03 -34.58 -10.46
N GLY A 465 -20.98 -35.40 -9.40
CA GLY A 465 -20.02 -36.50 -9.29
C GLY A 465 -18.55 -36.07 -9.19
N THR A 466 -18.29 -34.79 -8.85
CA THR A 466 -16.95 -34.20 -8.76
C THR A 466 -16.81 -33.41 -7.45
N TRP A 467 -15.58 -33.28 -6.93
CA TRP A 467 -15.33 -32.44 -5.75
C TRP A 467 -15.63 -30.97 -6.04
N LEU A 468 -16.21 -30.26 -5.07
CA LEU A 468 -16.46 -28.82 -5.15
C LEU A 468 -15.96 -28.12 -3.90
N VAL A 469 -15.17 -27.07 -4.07
CA VAL A 469 -14.93 -26.09 -3.01
C VAL A 469 -15.59 -24.77 -3.37
N THR A 470 -16.36 -24.19 -2.45
CA THR A 470 -17.06 -22.91 -2.64
C THR A 470 -16.99 -22.04 -1.40
N GLY A 471 -16.96 -20.72 -1.60
CA GLY A 471 -17.21 -19.76 -0.53
C GLY A 471 -18.70 -19.68 -0.17
N ASN A 472 -19.02 -19.60 1.12
CA ASN A 472 -20.37 -19.44 1.67
C ASN A 472 -20.30 -18.74 3.04
N ASP A 473 -21.39 -18.18 3.52
CA ASP A 473 -21.50 -17.80 4.92
C ASP A 473 -21.76 -19.05 5.79
N ASP A 474 -21.13 -19.12 6.96
CA ASP A 474 -21.35 -20.22 7.91
C ASP A 474 -21.60 -19.64 9.31
N TYR A 475 -22.17 -20.43 10.21
CA TYR A 475 -22.42 -19.98 11.56
C TYR A 475 -22.25 -21.10 12.58
N ARG A 476 -22.02 -20.69 13.83
CA ARG A 476 -22.03 -21.55 15.01
C ARG A 476 -22.95 -20.92 16.05
N GLN A 477 -23.93 -21.69 16.53
CA GLN A 477 -24.76 -21.32 17.66
C GLN A 477 -24.10 -21.78 18.95
N VAL A 478 -24.10 -20.91 19.95
CA VAL A 478 -23.83 -21.26 21.34
C VAL A 478 -25.18 -21.35 22.04
N LEU A 479 -25.50 -22.55 22.53
CA LEU A 479 -26.75 -22.82 23.22
C LEU A 479 -26.50 -22.86 24.73
N ASP A 480 -27.47 -22.42 25.53
CA ASP A 480 -27.47 -22.62 26.97
C ASP A 480 -27.89 -24.04 27.37
N GLN A 481 -28.01 -24.28 28.68
CA GLN A 481 -28.40 -25.58 29.24
C GLN A 481 -29.84 -25.98 28.88
N ASP A 482 -30.69 -25.00 28.54
CA ASP A 482 -32.08 -25.19 28.15
C ASP A 482 -32.24 -25.29 26.61
N GLY A 483 -31.12 -25.31 25.88
CA GLY A 483 -31.09 -25.40 24.42
C GLY A 483 -31.45 -24.10 23.69
N GLN A 484 -31.49 -22.97 24.40
CA GLN A 484 -31.75 -21.65 23.80
C GLN A 484 -30.45 -21.03 23.29
N GLU A 485 -30.54 -20.37 22.13
CA GLU A 485 -29.40 -19.66 21.54
C GLU A 485 -29.06 -18.42 22.36
N VAL A 486 -27.88 -18.41 22.96
CA VAL A 486 -27.36 -17.28 23.75
C VAL A 486 -26.33 -16.45 22.98
N GLU A 487 -25.67 -17.06 21.99
CA GLU A 487 -24.69 -16.37 21.15
C GLU A 487 -24.65 -17.01 19.75
N ARG A 488 -24.35 -16.19 18.73
CA ARG A 488 -24.14 -16.63 17.36
C ARG A 488 -22.84 -16.08 16.82
N HIS A 489 -22.00 -16.96 16.32
CA HIS A 489 -20.81 -16.58 15.57
C HIS A 489 -21.08 -16.78 14.08
N ASN A 490 -20.93 -15.72 13.29
CA ASN A 490 -21.08 -15.78 11.84
C ASN A 490 -19.70 -15.68 11.20
N PHE A 491 -19.45 -16.49 10.18
CA PHE A 491 -18.16 -16.62 9.54
C PHE A 491 -18.29 -16.43 8.02
N ASN A 492 -17.31 -15.76 7.43
CA ASN A 492 -16.99 -15.94 6.02
C ASN A 492 -16.21 -17.26 5.89
N ALA A 493 -16.71 -18.19 5.09
CA ALA A 493 -16.23 -19.56 5.09
C ALA A 493 -16.00 -20.13 3.68
N ALA A 494 -15.16 -21.15 3.62
CA ALA A 494 -15.03 -22.03 2.46
C ALA A 494 -15.45 -23.45 2.85
N VAL A 495 -16.20 -24.12 1.99
CA VAL A 495 -16.77 -25.45 2.25
C VAL A 495 -16.37 -26.39 1.12
N LEU A 496 -15.90 -27.60 1.47
CA LEU A 496 -15.64 -28.66 0.51
C LEU A 496 -16.79 -29.69 0.50
N PHE A 497 -17.21 -30.06 -0.69
CA PHE A 497 -18.15 -31.14 -0.95
C PHE A 497 -17.46 -32.29 -1.68
N SER A 498 -17.78 -33.51 -1.26
CA SER A 498 -17.36 -34.72 -1.96
C SER A 498 -18.17 -34.93 -3.26
N PRO A 499 -17.72 -35.84 -4.14
CA PRO A 499 -18.49 -36.28 -5.31
C PRO A 499 -19.88 -36.81 -5.00
N SER A 500 -20.14 -37.28 -3.77
CA SER A 500 -21.44 -37.78 -3.34
C SER A 500 -22.31 -36.69 -2.69
N GLY A 501 -21.92 -35.42 -2.76
CA GLY A 501 -22.63 -34.31 -2.13
C GLY A 501 -22.43 -34.16 -0.62
N GLU A 502 -21.51 -34.94 -0.01
CA GLU A 502 -21.24 -34.83 1.43
C GLU A 502 -20.41 -33.58 1.72
N ARG A 503 -20.87 -32.73 2.65
CA ARG A 503 -20.08 -31.63 3.19
C ARG A 503 -18.96 -32.18 4.07
N ARG A 504 -17.70 -31.95 3.69
CA ARG A 504 -16.51 -32.48 4.36
C ARG A 504 -15.94 -31.46 5.35
N GLU A 505 -14.90 -30.73 4.98
CA GLU A 505 -14.30 -29.69 5.80
C GLU A 505 -14.94 -28.32 5.56
N THR A 506 -14.83 -27.44 6.55
CA THR A 506 -15.19 -26.03 6.45
C THR A 506 -14.08 -25.20 7.08
N TYR A 507 -13.54 -24.25 6.33
CA TYR A 507 -12.58 -23.29 6.81
C TYR A 507 -13.29 -21.96 7.11
N HIS A 508 -13.03 -21.38 8.28
CA HIS A 508 -13.51 -20.05 8.66
C HIS A 508 -12.36 -19.04 8.51
N LYS A 509 -12.59 -17.95 7.77
CA LYS A 509 -11.61 -16.89 7.51
C LYS A 509 -11.01 -16.37 8.82
N ILE A 510 -9.69 -16.38 8.96
CA ILE A 510 -8.99 -16.01 10.19
C ILE A 510 -8.62 -14.52 10.17
N LYS A 511 -8.03 -14.04 9.07
CA LYS A 511 -7.62 -12.64 8.89
C LYS A 511 -8.73 -11.86 8.19
N LEU A 512 -9.54 -11.21 9.00
CA LEU A 512 -10.63 -10.34 8.56
C LEU A 512 -10.13 -8.94 8.18
N VAL A 513 -10.80 -8.31 7.21
CA VAL A 513 -10.50 -6.95 6.77
C VAL A 513 -10.81 -5.96 7.91
N PRO A 514 -9.83 -5.14 8.33
CA PRO A 514 -10.02 -4.19 9.41
C PRO A 514 -11.10 -3.15 9.09
N PHE A 515 -11.92 -2.81 10.08
CA PHE A 515 -13.00 -1.82 10.01
C PHE A 515 -14.19 -2.19 9.12
N THR A 516 -14.09 -3.22 8.27
CA THR A 516 -15.20 -3.64 7.38
C THR A 516 -15.67 -5.07 7.61
N GLU A 517 -14.83 -5.94 8.15
CA GLU A 517 -15.22 -7.30 8.55
C GLU A 517 -15.00 -7.52 10.05
N TYR A 518 -14.10 -6.75 10.68
CA TYR A 518 -13.77 -6.92 12.10
C TYR A 518 -13.33 -5.63 12.78
N PHE A 519 -13.73 -5.47 14.03
CA PHE A 519 -13.26 -4.41 14.93
C PHE A 519 -13.05 -4.97 16.35
N PRO A 520 -11.80 -5.24 16.78
CA PRO A 520 -11.53 -5.89 18.06
C PRO A 520 -11.77 -4.99 19.28
N TYR A 521 -12.03 -3.70 19.06
CA TYR A 521 -12.13 -2.69 20.12
C TYR A 521 -13.57 -2.28 20.43
N GLU A 522 -14.55 -3.13 20.13
CA GLU A 522 -15.98 -2.88 20.39
C GLU A 522 -16.23 -2.35 21.81
N ARG A 523 -15.61 -2.98 22.83
CA ARG A 523 -15.78 -2.59 24.24
C ARG A 523 -15.06 -1.30 24.62
N GLN A 524 -13.89 -1.04 24.02
CA GLN A 524 -13.05 0.11 24.34
C GLN A 524 -13.47 1.38 23.60
N LEU A 525 -14.02 1.22 22.39
CA LEU A 525 -14.43 2.29 21.49
C LEU A 525 -15.84 2.02 20.93
N PRO A 526 -16.88 1.93 21.80
CA PRO A 526 -18.22 1.57 21.37
C PRO A 526 -18.83 2.59 20.41
N TRP A 527 -18.45 3.87 20.51
CA TRP A 527 -18.88 4.90 19.58
C TRP A 527 -18.30 4.72 18.16
N VAL A 528 -17.07 4.18 18.04
CA VAL A 528 -16.48 3.84 16.74
C VAL A 528 -17.20 2.63 16.17
N TYR A 529 -17.43 1.61 17.00
CA TYR A 529 -18.15 0.41 16.58
C TYR A 529 -19.56 0.77 16.06
N GLN A 530 -20.30 1.58 16.81
CA GLN A 530 -21.62 2.05 16.39
C GLN A 530 -21.54 2.89 15.10
N MET A 531 -20.57 3.80 15.00
CA MET A 531 -20.34 4.57 13.77
C MET A 531 -20.12 3.64 12.57
N LEU A 532 -19.31 2.59 12.70
CA LEU A 532 -19.06 1.63 11.61
C LEU A 532 -20.36 0.89 11.21
N LEU A 533 -21.18 0.47 12.18
CA LEU A 533 -22.49 -0.12 11.91
C LEU A 533 -23.43 0.85 11.17
N ASP A 534 -23.43 2.13 11.54
CA ASP A 534 -24.23 3.16 10.89
C ASP A 534 -23.78 3.39 9.42
N PHE A 535 -22.56 2.97 9.06
CA PHE A 535 -22.02 2.96 7.69
C PHE A 535 -22.18 1.60 6.98
N ASP A 536 -23.15 0.79 7.40
CA ASP A 536 -23.56 -0.48 6.78
C ASP A 536 -22.42 -1.53 6.71
N VAL A 537 -21.57 -1.55 7.74
CA VAL A 537 -20.53 -2.56 7.90
C VAL A 537 -21.11 -3.84 8.51
N ALA A 538 -20.82 -4.99 7.89
CA ALA A 538 -21.19 -6.30 8.42
C ALA A 538 -19.99 -6.99 9.08
N PHE A 539 -20.03 -7.16 10.40
CA PHE A 539 -18.95 -7.81 11.16
C PHE A 539 -19.07 -9.34 11.17
N TRP A 540 -17.92 -10.00 11.04
CA TRP A 540 -17.75 -11.44 11.13
C TRP A 540 -16.96 -11.83 12.39
N THR A 541 -17.17 -13.05 12.84
CA THR A 541 -16.32 -13.69 13.85
C THR A 541 -15.06 -14.23 13.16
N PRO A 542 -13.84 -13.97 13.68
CA PRO A 542 -12.63 -14.55 13.11
C PRO A 542 -12.56 -16.04 13.39
N GLY A 543 -12.16 -16.82 12.38
CA GLY A 543 -11.81 -18.23 12.53
C GLY A 543 -10.58 -18.42 13.42
N VAL A 544 -10.47 -19.61 14.02
CA VAL A 544 -9.36 -19.97 14.93
C VAL A 544 -8.56 -21.19 14.45
N GLU A 545 -9.07 -21.93 13.47
CA GLU A 545 -8.48 -23.18 12.98
C GLU A 545 -7.92 -23.03 11.56
N ARG A 546 -6.65 -23.44 11.37
CA ARG A 546 -6.03 -23.55 10.05
C ARG A 546 -6.44 -24.86 9.40
N THR A 547 -7.62 -24.85 8.79
CA THR A 547 -8.19 -26.03 8.14
C THR A 547 -7.45 -26.33 6.84
N LEU A 548 -7.03 -27.58 6.67
CA LEU A 548 -6.62 -28.12 5.38
C LEU A 548 -7.77 -28.94 4.79
N PHE A 549 -7.99 -28.78 3.50
CA PHE A 549 -8.94 -29.54 2.73
C PHE A 549 -8.27 -30.78 2.14
N HIS A 550 -8.92 -31.93 2.26
CA HIS A 550 -8.37 -33.21 1.82
C HIS A 550 -9.08 -33.68 0.54
N HIS A 551 -8.37 -33.56 -0.59
CA HIS A 551 -8.67 -34.31 -1.80
C HIS A 551 -7.90 -35.65 -1.78
N PRO A 552 -8.39 -36.73 -2.40
CA PRO A 552 -7.67 -38.01 -2.46
C PRO A 552 -6.21 -37.88 -2.94
N ASP A 553 -5.95 -36.99 -3.90
CA ASP A 553 -4.63 -36.82 -4.51
C ASP A 553 -3.76 -35.75 -3.84
N PHE A 554 -4.35 -34.73 -3.20
CA PHE A 554 -3.59 -33.60 -2.65
C PHE A 554 -4.30 -32.88 -1.50
N ARG A 555 -3.53 -32.10 -0.74
CA ARG A 555 -4.03 -31.24 0.34
C ARG A 555 -3.90 -29.77 -0.04
N PHE A 556 -4.95 -29.00 0.20
CA PHE A 556 -4.91 -27.57 -0.07
C PHE A 556 -5.47 -26.74 1.07
N ALA A 557 -5.18 -25.45 1.04
CA ALA A 557 -5.77 -24.46 1.92
C ALA A 557 -6.38 -23.33 1.08
N THR A 558 -7.37 -22.67 1.65
CA THR A 558 -8.06 -21.56 1.01
C THR A 558 -7.91 -20.29 1.84
N PRO A 559 -6.73 -19.62 1.85
CA PRO A 559 -6.68 -18.26 2.40
C PRO A 559 -7.69 -17.41 1.63
N ILE A 560 -8.73 -16.92 2.31
CA ILE A 560 -9.87 -16.28 1.64
C ILE A 560 -9.54 -14.80 1.40
N CYS A 561 -9.60 -14.33 0.15
CA CYS A 561 -9.49 -12.92 -0.17
C CYS A 561 -8.24 -12.27 0.46
N PHE A 562 -8.43 -11.31 1.36
CA PHE A 562 -7.39 -10.56 2.05
C PHE A 562 -6.37 -11.42 2.82
N GLU A 563 -6.64 -12.70 3.11
CA GLU A 563 -5.68 -13.54 3.85
C GLU A 563 -4.41 -13.88 3.06
N ASP A 564 -4.48 -13.93 1.73
CA ASP A 564 -3.36 -14.34 0.87
C ASP A 564 -2.24 -13.28 0.78
N VAL A 565 -2.55 -12.02 1.10
CA VAL A 565 -1.56 -10.93 1.11
C VAL A 565 -0.64 -11.01 2.33
N PHE A 566 -0.98 -11.80 3.35
CA PHE A 566 -0.19 -11.97 4.58
C PHE A 566 0.80 -13.14 4.46
N PRO A 567 2.11 -12.86 4.34
CA PRO A 567 3.12 -13.90 4.14
C PRO A 567 3.13 -14.94 5.27
N GLY A 568 3.11 -14.48 6.51
CA GLY A 568 3.09 -15.33 7.70
C GLY A 568 1.83 -16.19 7.84
N GLN A 569 0.66 -15.71 7.37
CA GLN A 569 -0.58 -16.48 7.47
C GLN A 569 -0.54 -17.69 6.54
N VAL A 570 -0.20 -17.48 5.26
CA VAL A 570 -0.12 -18.57 4.27
C VAL A 570 1.03 -19.53 4.58
N ARG A 571 2.15 -19.02 5.11
CA ARG A 571 3.25 -19.84 5.59
C ARG A 571 2.81 -20.86 6.65
N GLU A 572 1.94 -20.48 7.58
CA GLU A 572 1.48 -21.41 8.62
C GLU A 572 0.56 -22.50 8.05
N PHE A 573 -0.14 -22.27 6.93
CA PHE A 573 -0.81 -23.36 6.18
C PHE A 573 0.19 -24.32 5.53
N ALA A 574 1.27 -23.81 4.93
CA ALA A 574 2.34 -24.66 4.40
C ALA A 574 2.96 -25.55 5.50
N ARG A 575 3.23 -24.97 6.69
CA ARG A 575 3.72 -25.73 7.84
C ARG A 575 2.74 -26.78 8.37
N ALA A 576 1.43 -26.56 8.19
CA ALA A 576 0.40 -27.54 8.51
C ALA A 576 0.34 -28.68 7.47
N GLY A 577 0.99 -28.55 6.31
CA GLY A 577 1.03 -29.57 5.25
C GLY A 577 0.27 -29.21 3.98
N MET A 578 -0.04 -27.93 3.73
CA MET A 578 -0.63 -27.47 2.47
C MET A 578 0.32 -27.71 1.28
N GLU A 579 -0.22 -28.29 0.22
CA GLU A 579 0.51 -28.62 -1.03
C GLU A 579 0.13 -27.69 -2.18
N VAL A 580 -1.11 -27.18 -2.18
CA VAL A 580 -1.62 -26.22 -3.17
C VAL A 580 -2.35 -25.09 -2.45
N VAL A 581 -2.18 -23.85 -2.92
CA VAL A 581 -3.03 -22.73 -2.50
C VAL A 581 -4.23 -22.66 -3.45
N VAL A 582 -5.44 -22.87 -2.93
CA VAL A 582 -6.69 -22.65 -3.68
C VAL A 582 -7.35 -21.40 -3.13
N ASN A 583 -6.97 -20.25 -3.67
CA ASN A 583 -7.46 -18.96 -3.17
C ASN A 583 -8.88 -18.69 -3.70
N LEU A 584 -9.80 -18.41 -2.78
CA LEU A 584 -11.16 -17.97 -3.09
C LEU A 584 -11.25 -16.49 -2.80
N THR A 585 -11.57 -15.69 -3.80
CA THR A 585 -11.66 -14.23 -3.63
C THR A 585 -12.87 -13.65 -4.32
N ASN A 586 -13.47 -12.63 -3.73
CA ASN A 586 -14.39 -11.75 -4.41
C ASN A 586 -13.70 -10.41 -4.60
N ASP A 587 -13.57 -9.91 -5.83
CA ASP A 587 -12.96 -8.59 -6.12
C ASP A 587 -14.01 -7.53 -6.57
N TYR A 588 -15.31 -7.84 -6.47
CA TYR A 588 -16.40 -6.88 -6.70
C TYR A 588 -16.43 -5.74 -5.69
N TRP A 589 -15.75 -5.88 -4.56
CA TRP A 589 -15.73 -4.85 -3.54
C TRP A 589 -15.06 -3.57 -4.06
N SER A 590 -14.07 -3.65 -4.96
CA SER A 590 -13.40 -2.46 -5.51
C SER A 590 -14.05 -1.90 -6.79
N LEU A 591 -14.62 -2.77 -7.64
CA LEU A 591 -14.99 -2.44 -9.03
C LEU A 591 -13.85 -1.81 -9.86
N GLN A 592 -12.59 -2.04 -9.47
CA GLN A 592 -11.42 -1.45 -10.10
C GLN A 592 -10.38 -2.52 -10.42
N GLU A 593 -10.01 -2.62 -11.70
CA GLU A 593 -9.08 -3.67 -12.16
C GLU A 593 -7.71 -3.61 -11.46
N VAL A 594 -7.27 -2.39 -11.14
CA VAL A 594 -6.02 -2.15 -10.43
C VAL A 594 -6.01 -2.74 -9.03
N ALA A 595 -7.14 -2.76 -8.33
CA ALA A 595 -7.23 -3.33 -6.98
C ALA A 595 -7.03 -4.85 -7.04
N ALA A 596 -7.78 -5.51 -7.93
CA ALA A 596 -7.66 -6.95 -8.18
C ALA A 596 -6.24 -7.33 -8.65
N GLN A 597 -5.63 -6.50 -9.51
CA GLN A 597 -4.25 -6.72 -9.96
C GLN A 597 -3.22 -6.56 -8.83
N GLN A 598 -3.36 -5.55 -7.97
CA GLN A 598 -2.49 -5.38 -6.80
C GLN A 598 -2.63 -6.54 -5.82
N HIS A 599 -3.86 -7.02 -5.59
CA HIS A 599 -4.16 -8.18 -4.74
C HIS A 599 -3.52 -9.46 -5.31
N PHE A 600 -3.76 -9.74 -6.59
CA PHE A 600 -3.15 -10.85 -7.32
C PHE A 600 -1.62 -10.87 -7.20
N VAL A 601 -0.98 -9.71 -7.41
CA VAL A 601 0.48 -9.59 -7.30
C VAL A 601 0.97 -9.93 -5.88
N ALA A 602 0.27 -9.48 -4.85
CA ALA A 602 0.62 -9.80 -3.47
C ALA A 602 0.45 -11.30 -3.16
N ALA A 603 -0.62 -11.92 -3.64
CA ALA A 603 -0.88 -13.36 -3.49
C ALA A 603 0.17 -14.20 -4.22
N LEU A 604 0.62 -13.78 -5.41
CA LEU A 604 1.63 -14.50 -6.20
C LEU A 604 2.92 -14.77 -5.42
N PHE A 605 3.37 -13.83 -4.59
CA PHE A 605 4.59 -14.03 -3.79
C PHE A 605 4.52 -15.26 -2.88
N ARG A 606 3.33 -15.65 -2.40
CA ARG A 606 3.14 -16.85 -1.57
C ARG A 606 3.62 -18.12 -2.27
N THR A 607 3.48 -18.19 -3.59
CA THR A 607 3.91 -19.36 -4.38
C THR A 607 5.42 -19.54 -4.34
N VAL A 608 6.16 -18.44 -4.52
CA VAL A 608 7.64 -18.44 -4.56
C VAL A 608 8.22 -18.62 -3.17
N GLU A 609 7.61 -17.99 -2.18
CA GLU A 609 7.96 -18.09 -0.77
C GLU A 609 7.93 -19.54 -0.26
N LEU A 610 6.96 -20.33 -0.72
CA LEU A 610 6.64 -21.64 -0.17
C LEU A 610 6.91 -22.80 -1.15
N ARG A 611 7.21 -22.50 -2.43
CA ARG A 611 7.28 -23.49 -3.51
C ARG A 611 6.03 -24.36 -3.57
N ARG A 612 4.88 -23.70 -3.54
CA ARG A 612 3.56 -24.29 -3.71
C ARG A 612 2.85 -23.57 -4.85
N PRO A 613 2.26 -24.28 -5.82
CA PRO A 613 1.46 -23.63 -6.85
C PRO A 613 0.22 -22.99 -6.23
N MET A 614 -0.34 -22.02 -6.94
CA MET A 614 -1.59 -21.37 -6.59
C MET A 614 -2.56 -21.42 -7.76
N VAL A 615 -3.79 -21.80 -7.47
CA VAL A 615 -4.93 -21.43 -8.29
C VAL A 615 -5.78 -20.44 -7.52
N ARG A 616 -6.23 -19.41 -8.20
CA ARG A 616 -7.05 -18.34 -7.63
C ARG A 616 -8.34 -18.27 -8.43
N SER A 617 -9.48 -18.53 -7.78
CA SER A 617 -10.82 -18.37 -8.37
C SER A 617 -11.45 -17.11 -7.81
N THR A 618 -11.69 -16.14 -8.70
CA THR A 618 -12.30 -14.87 -8.31
C THR A 618 -13.73 -14.73 -8.83
N ALA A 619 -14.58 -13.97 -8.13
CA ALA A 619 -15.89 -13.62 -8.66
C ALA A 619 -15.81 -12.74 -9.92
N SER A 620 -14.84 -11.81 -9.98
CA SER A 620 -14.65 -10.87 -11.11
C SER A 620 -13.23 -10.30 -11.24
N GLY A 621 -12.31 -10.70 -10.38
CA GLY A 621 -10.93 -10.23 -10.39
C GLY A 621 -10.03 -11.05 -11.31
N VAL A 622 -8.79 -11.25 -10.89
CA VAL A 622 -7.80 -12.04 -11.64
C VAL A 622 -7.90 -13.52 -11.26
N THR A 623 -8.81 -14.26 -11.90
CA THR A 623 -8.78 -15.73 -11.86
C THR A 623 -7.52 -16.22 -12.57
N SER A 624 -6.73 -17.07 -11.92
CA SER A 624 -5.38 -17.38 -12.39
C SER A 624 -4.82 -18.72 -11.92
N HIS A 625 -3.86 -19.23 -12.69
CA HIS A 625 -3.00 -20.35 -12.34
C HIS A 625 -1.53 -19.87 -12.30
N ILE A 626 -0.88 -20.09 -11.16
CA ILE A 626 0.51 -19.73 -10.89
C ILE A 626 1.29 -20.99 -10.45
N ASP A 627 2.43 -21.27 -11.09
CA ASP A 627 3.26 -22.42 -10.73
C ASP A 627 4.05 -22.19 -9.42
N ALA A 628 4.71 -23.23 -8.89
CA ALA A 628 5.53 -23.13 -7.68
C ALA A 628 6.81 -22.27 -7.84
N ALA A 629 7.11 -21.78 -9.05
CA ALA A 629 8.18 -20.80 -9.30
C ALA A 629 7.66 -19.35 -9.33
N GLY A 630 6.35 -19.13 -9.29
CA GLY A 630 5.74 -17.82 -9.46
C GLY A 630 5.55 -17.43 -10.92
N ARG A 631 5.60 -18.38 -11.86
CA ARG A 631 5.23 -18.13 -13.26
C ARG A 631 3.71 -18.04 -13.35
N ILE A 632 3.23 -16.98 -13.98
CA ILE A 632 1.83 -16.83 -14.33
C ILE A 632 1.58 -17.72 -15.55
N VAL A 633 0.93 -18.87 -15.33
CA VAL A 633 0.65 -19.86 -16.38
C VAL A 633 -0.51 -19.40 -17.25
N ALA A 634 -1.60 -18.96 -16.61
CA ALA A 634 -2.79 -18.44 -17.30
C ALA A 634 -3.60 -17.51 -16.40
N THR A 635 -4.33 -16.57 -17.01
CA THR A 635 -5.26 -15.65 -16.34
C THR A 635 -6.56 -15.52 -17.15
N VAL A 636 -7.69 -15.34 -16.47
CA VAL A 636 -8.98 -14.97 -17.07
C VAL A 636 -9.09 -13.43 -17.08
N PRO A 637 -9.68 -12.81 -18.12
CA PRO A 637 -10.00 -11.39 -18.10
C PRO A 637 -10.89 -11.02 -16.90
N GLN A 638 -10.59 -9.89 -16.27
CA GLN A 638 -11.40 -9.38 -15.17
C GLN A 638 -12.79 -8.99 -15.67
N TYR A 639 -13.78 -8.99 -14.77
CA TYR A 639 -15.17 -8.61 -15.04
C TYR A 639 -15.82 -9.35 -16.23
N SER A 640 -15.42 -10.59 -16.47
CA SER A 640 -15.97 -11.47 -17.50
C SER A 640 -16.51 -12.76 -16.90
N GLU A 641 -17.62 -13.27 -17.44
CA GLU A 641 -18.17 -14.57 -17.04
C GLU A 641 -17.43 -15.67 -17.83
N GLN A 642 -16.64 -16.50 -17.15
CA GLN A 642 -15.80 -17.51 -17.80
C GLN A 642 -15.33 -18.58 -16.80
N TYR A 643 -14.76 -19.67 -17.32
CA TYR A 643 -14.00 -20.65 -16.52
C TYR A 643 -12.58 -20.85 -17.05
N MET A 644 -11.71 -21.39 -16.21
CA MET A 644 -10.35 -21.81 -16.57
C MET A 644 -10.10 -23.24 -16.12
N ILE A 645 -9.51 -24.07 -16.98
CA ILE A 645 -8.95 -25.37 -16.58
C ILE A 645 -7.46 -25.19 -16.29
N ALA A 646 -7.06 -25.46 -15.06
CA ALA A 646 -5.68 -25.39 -14.60
C ALA A 646 -5.12 -26.81 -14.39
N GLN A 647 -4.05 -27.17 -15.10
CA GLN A 647 -3.26 -28.36 -14.82
C GLN A 647 -2.20 -28.02 -13.78
N VAL A 648 -2.37 -28.51 -12.55
CA VAL A 648 -1.58 -28.12 -11.38
C VAL A 648 -0.66 -29.26 -10.98
N ASP A 649 0.64 -29.00 -11.00
CA ASP A 649 1.67 -29.90 -10.44
C ASP A 649 1.52 -30.02 -8.92
N ILE A 650 1.40 -31.23 -8.39
CA ILE A 650 1.38 -31.48 -6.95
C ILE A 650 2.82 -31.67 -6.46
N PRO A 651 3.36 -30.75 -5.63
CA PRO A 651 4.71 -30.90 -5.10
C PRO A 651 4.87 -32.20 -4.30
N ASP A 652 6.01 -32.86 -4.43
CA ASP A 652 6.32 -34.09 -3.69
C ASP A 652 6.66 -33.85 -2.19
N GLY A 653 6.70 -32.58 -1.77
CA GLY A 653 7.01 -32.16 -0.40
C GLY A 653 8.50 -32.18 -0.03
N SER A 654 9.40 -32.62 -0.92
CA SER A 654 10.84 -32.70 -0.65
C SER A 654 11.51 -31.34 -0.49
N ARG A 655 10.92 -30.29 -1.09
CA ARG A 655 11.44 -28.92 -1.05
C ARG A 655 10.70 -28.09 0.00
N ILE A 656 11.43 -27.75 1.07
CA ILE A 656 11.04 -26.81 2.11
C ILE A 656 11.94 -25.59 2.00
N THR A 657 11.35 -24.41 1.81
CA THR A 657 12.13 -23.17 1.62
C THR A 657 12.73 -22.66 2.93
N LEU A 658 13.71 -21.75 2.86
CA LEU A 658 14.27 -21.14 4.06
C LEU A 658 13.24 -20.22 4.72
N TYR A 659 12.42 -19.52 3.91
CA TYR A 659 11.33 -18.71 4.41
C TYR A 659 10.25 -19.55 5.11
N GLU A 660 9.87 -20.70 4.56
CA GLU A 660 8.95 -21.63 5.23
C GLU A 660 9.50 -22.05 6.61
N ARG A 661 10.80 -22.35 6.71
CA ARG A 661 11.44 -22.73 7.97
C ARG A 661 11.51 -21.59 8.99
N TRP A 662 12.01 -20.42 8.59
CA TRP A 662 12.41 -19.36 9.53
C TRP A 662 11.48 -18.14 9.56
N GLY A 663 10.53 -18.06 8.63
CA GLY A 663 9.57 -16.97 8.52
C GLY A 663 10.27 -15.64 8.26
N ASP A 664 9.82 -14.60 8.96
CA ASP A 664 10.18 -13.21 8.71
C ASP A 664 11.56 -12.84 9.30
N TRP A 665 12.56 -13.71 9.17
CA TRP A 665 13.90 -13.51 9.74
C TRP A 665 14.65 -12.31 9.14
N VAL A 666 14.37 -11.94 7.89
CA VAL A 666 15.00 -10.78 7.21
C VAL A 666 14.62 -9.45 7.87
N PRO A 667 13.33 -9.10 8.06
CA PRO A 667 12.98 -7.87 8.76
C PRO A 667 13.43 -7.87 10.23
N TRP A 668 13.38 -9.01 10.93
CA TRP A 668 13.89 -9.11 12.31
C TRP A 668 15.40 -8.86 12.38
N SER A 669 16.18 -9.53 11.54
CA SER A 669 17.63 -9.31 11.45
C SER A 669 17.96 -7.89 11.01
N SER A 670 17.16 -7.28 10.13
CA SER A 670 17.33 -5.89 9.72
C SER A 670 17.20 -4.92 10.90
N ALA A 671 16.20 -5.11 11.76
CA ALA A 671 16.03 -4.34 12.98
C ALA A 671 17.20 -4.54 13.95
N VAL A 672 17.61 -5.79 14.19
CA VAL A 672 18.73 -6.12 15.09
C VAL A 672 20.04 -5.50 14.61
N VAL A 673 20.38 -5.65 13.32
CA VAL A 673 21.60 -5.08 12.74
C VAL A 673 21.60 -3.56 12.85
N LEU A 674 20.47 -2.90 12.59
CA LEU A 674 20.37 -1.45 12.73
C LEU A 674 20.61 -1.00 14.18
N LEU A 675 20.03 -1.69 15.16
CA LEU A 675 20.24 -1.40 16.58
C LEU A 675 21.69 -1.63 17.00
N LEU A 676 22.34 -2.69 16.51
CA LEU A 676 23.76 -2.96 16.78
C LEU A 676 24.67 -1.88 16.20
N LEU A 677 24.40 -1.41 14.98
CA LEU A 677 25.16 -0.31 14.36
C LEU A 677 25.02 0.99 15.15
N LEU A 678 23.79 1.33 15.58
CA LEU A 678 23.51 2.51 16.39
C LEU A 678 24.14 2.41 17.80
N GLY A 679 24.08 1.23 18.42
CA GLY A 679 24.67 0.95 19.72
C GLY A 679 26.21 1.00 19.69
N TRP A 680 26.82 0.41 18.66
CA TRP A 680 28.25 0.50 18.40
C TRP A 680 28.70 1.95 18.28
N GLN A 681 27.99 2.76 17.49
CA GLN A 681 28.29 4.19 17.36
C GLN A 681 28.10 4.95 18.69
N GLY A 682 27.09 4.57 19.48
CA GLY A 682 26.93 5.00 20.88
C GLY A 682 28.18 4.82 21.72
N LEU A 683 28.72 3.61 21.71
CA LEU A 683 29.90 3.28 22.50
C LEU A 683 31.16 3.98 22.00
N THR A 684 31.33 4.16 20.67
CA THR A 684 32.48 4.89 20.12
C THR A 684 32.44 6.37 20.50
N ASP A 685 31.26 7.01 20.42
CA ASP A 685 31.10 8.41 20.79
C ASP A 685 31.41 8.65 22.28
N LEU A 686 30.94 7.75 23.16
CA LEU A 686 31.22 7.83 24.60
C LEU A 686 32.70 7.64 24.94
N ARG A 687 33.39 6.74 24.22
CA ARG A 687 34.85 6.53 24.41
C ARG A 687 35.65 7.73 23.94
N GLN A 688 35.28 8.35 22.82
CA GLN A 688 35.94 9.55 22.31
C GLN A 688 35.69 10.77 23.22
N GLY A 689 34.46 10.94 23.73
CA GLY A 689 34.15 11.99 24.71
C GLY A 689 34.93 11.87 26.02
N ARG A 690 35.06 10.65 26.56
CA ARG A 690 35.87 10.39 27.77
C ARG A 690 37.38 10.55 27.58
N SER A 691 37.87 10.37 26.36
CA SER A 691 39.29 10.63 26.03
C SER A 691 39.58 12.13 25.97
N ALA A 692 38.66 12.92 25.41
CA ALA A 692 38.80 14.36 25.33
C ALA A 692 38.79 15.04 26.71
N ASP A 693 37.95 14.58 27.64
CA ASP A 693 37.93 15.09 29.03
C ASP A 693 39.23 14.75 29.79
N ARG A 694 39.85 13.59 29.53
CA ARG A 694 41.13 13.20 30.17
C ARG A 694 42.34 13.99 29.66
N ASP A 695 42.34 14.36 28.39
CA ASP A 695 43.42 15.17 27.81
C ASP A 695 43.37 16.64 28.26
N ASP A 696 42.20 17.14 28.69
CA ASP A 696 42.03 18.51 29.22
C ASP A 696 42.39 18.62 30.72
N GLU A 697 42.26 17.54 31.49
CA GLU A 697 42.74 17.46 32.88
C GLU A 697 44.28 17.31 32.99
N GLY A 698 44.97 16.98 31.89
CA GLY A 698 46.41 16.72 31.86
C GLY A 698 47.32 17.94 31.56
N LYS A 699 46.76 19.13 31.27
CA LYS A 699 47.56 20.35 31.02
C LYS A 699 47.84 21.12 32.31
N PRO A 700 49.11 21.31 32.72
CA PRO A 700 49.44 22.22 33.82
C PRO A 700 49.03 23.64 33.44
N ARG A 701 48.26 24.30 34.31
CA ARG A 701 48.04 25.75 34.23
C ARG A 701 49.33 26.45 34.68
N ASP A 702 50.24 26.72 33.75
CA ASP A 702 51.36 27.61 34.03
C ASP A 702 50.81 29.03 34.25
N GLY A 703 50.75 29.41 35.52
CA GLY A 703 50.44 30.76 35.96
C GLY A 703 51.65 31.66 35.80
N SER A 704 51.66 32.52 34.79
CA SER A 704 52.54 33.69 34.76
C SER A 704 51.93 34.80 35.60
N ALA A 705 52.29 34.84 36.88
CA ALA A 705 52.17 36.05 37.68
C ALA A 705 53.36 36.98 37.33
N SER A 706 53.12 38.04 36.58
CA SER A 706 54.07 39.14 36.41
C SER A 706 53.83 40.20 37.48
N SER A 707 54.75 40.29 38.42
CA SER A 707 55.01 41.44 39.29
C SER A 707 55.81 42.52 38.55
N GLY A 708 55.52 43.80 38.83
CA GLY A 708 56.52 44.88 38.71
C GLY A 708 56.06 46.14 37.97
N ASP A 709 55.83 47.19 38.76
CA ASP A 709 55.90 48.65 38.52
C ASP A 709 55.06 49.36 37.44
#